data_AF-A0A074RKB7-F1
#
_entry.id   AF-A0A074RKB7-F1
#
_cell.length_a   1.000
_cell.length_b   1.000
_cell.length_c   1.000
_cell.angle_alpha   90.00
_cell.angle_beta   90.00
_cell.angle_gamma   90.00
#
_symmetry.space_group_name_H-M   'P 1'
#
loop_
_entity.id
_entity.type
_entity.pdbx_description
1 polymer ?
#
loop_
_entity_poly.entity_id
_entity_poly.type
_entity_poly.pdbx_seq_one_letter_code
_entity_poly.pdbx_strand_id
1 'polypeptide(L)'
;MPVIFYRNPHPTQALNQVDNVAVEVSDDEFNAFQTGLPESQVLLAGNISYERTVFVGNLLYRLKSPSVTIRPGNEDEVVRVVNFCRDNGVHLTVKNGGHSYAAHGLNDSGIVMCMDKLNRVSINEDSSAVTIGAGAIWKHVYDQFVGRNKANIVVGGQCPYVGVSGFTMGGGLSPFSRSYGLGIDNVLEIRVVTANGDIQTIVKAINPEGLAPEEMDNDQKLLWGVCGGGGGNFGVLLEFKSRVYPLNNPSGQVVCGQLIWNLRYPESRARFNAALAAFNAMDCPNALTVDGLWRANGDELKGYLTVIYNGTWANCIADLAGFVDLNMNTDEHLGRRPDVVDLKEMMWSDWVHKEDGWGLKSGIFHRHISFILGQDAITPAFVNQVYGLMETARTRFPKAHLLWGHIGGATAVPAANATPFPWREGRYVFNLKVGWRDPRDGAAADEFLNAARLTLSAHAVGPAHEAAYLNYIDPQLPNWQQSYYGENYPRLRTIKSVWDPDNFFRFDQAIELPGDAVVPGAPADPGVIAAIPVLLEGVIAPIPALPEAVIAPIPVHGPGAAINLGLGISSQPILDPTSTNVPWTTINPNPSMGVSNVIAESRPILPGTSINPSKGVSNVVAESRPDWARYAVPNPQDFQNLANMDEDDIYRMMRDTRMKKV
;
A
#
# COMPACT_ATOMS: atom_id res chain seq x y z
N MET A 1 36.41 -2.20 15.17
CA MET A 1 36.47 -0.87 14.51
C MET A 1 35.56 0.03 15.31
N PRO A 2 35.94 1.28 15.59
CA PRO A 2 35.06 2.21 16.30
C PRO A 2 33.76 2.40 15.50
N VAL A 3 32.63 2.44 16.21
CA VAL A 3 31.32 2.71 15.60
C VAL A 3 31.18 4.21 15.52
N ILE A 4 31.22 4.77 14.31
CA ILE A 4 31.11 6.21 14.10
C ILE A 4 29.64 6.57 13.91
N PHE A 5 29.14 7.53 14.70
CA PHE A 5 27.82 8.11 14.55
C PHE A 5 27.92 9.51 13.95
N TYR A 6 26.93 9.92 13.17
CA TYR A 6 26.86 11.29 12.64
C TYR A 6 25.56 11.96 13.11
N ARG A 7 25.64 13.27 13.41
CA ARG A 7 24.46 14.10 13.62
C ARG A 7 23.91 14.49 12.26
N ASN A 8 22.62 14.33 12.04
CA ASN A 8 21.93 15.01 10.95
C ASN A 8 21.45 16.38 11.47
N PRO A 9 21.87 17.52 10.89
CA PRO A 9 21.56 18.85 11.42
C PRO A 9 20.06 19.16 11.44
N HIS A 10 19.69 20.12 12.30
CA HIS A 10 18.34 20.70 12.42
C HIS A 10 17.83 21.25 11.07
N PRO A 11 16.50 21.33 10.82
CA PRO A 11 15.92 21.67 9.51
C PRO A 11 16.13 23.11 9.02
N THR A 12 16.90 23.95 9.71
CA THR A 12 17.03 25.38 9.35
C THR A 12 18.07 25.68 8.29
N GLN A 13 18.76 24.68 7.73
CA GLN A 13 19.70 24.88 6.62
C GLN A 13 19.30 24.08 5.39
N ALA A 14 19.19 24.80 4.26
CA ALA A 14 18.83 24.25 2.96
C ALA A 14 19.66 23.00 2.64
N LEU A 15 19.00 22.02 2.02
CA LEU A 15 19.50 20.70 1.58
C LEU A 15 20.76 20.72 0.67
N ASN A 16 21.40 21.86 0.44
CA ASN A 16 22.59 22.02 -0.40
C ASN A 16 23.91 22.23 0.38
N GLN A 17 23.89 22.33 1.71
CA GLN A 17 25.11 22.32 2.54
C GLN A 17 24.84 21.61 3.87
N VAL A 18 24.97 20.28 3.88
CA VAL A 18 24.93 19.48 5.12
C VAL A 18 26.35 19.38 5.65
N ASP A 19 26.72 20.25 6.58
CA ASP A 19 27.84 19.98 7.47
C ASP A 19 27.40 18.84 8.41
N ASN A 20 27.68 17.60 8.00
CA ASN A 20 27.56 16.41 8.84
C ASN A 20 28.53 16.53 10.02
N VAL A 21 28.10 17.15 11.12
CA VAL A 21 28.89 17.17 12.35
C VAL A 21 28.86 15.76 12.92
N ALA A 22 30.00 15.06 12.90
CA ALA A 22 30.14 13.76 13.55
C ALA A 22 29.73 13.88 15.02
N VAL A 23 28.92 12.93 15.50
CA VAL A 23 28.76 12.73 16.93
C VAL A 23 29.81 11.70 17.29
N GLU A 24 30.91 12.15 17.87
CA GLU A 24 31.87 11.23 18.47
C GLU A 24 31.27 10.69 19.77
N VAL A 25 30.62 9.52 19.66
CA VAL A 25 30.40 8.66 20.82
C VAL A 25 31.70 7.91 21.05
N SER A 26 32.24 7.97 22.26
CA SER A 26 33.46 7.22 22.58
C SER A 26 33.20 5.71 22.54
N ASP A 27 34.24 4.93 22.24
CA ASP A 27 34.15 3.47 22.28
C ASP A 27 33.69 2.99 23.67
N ASP A 28 34.13 3.64 24.75
CA ASP A 28 33.73 3.29 26.12
C ASP A 28 32.24 3.54 26.38
N GLU A 29 31.68 4.67 25.91
CA GLU A 29 30.25 4.97 26.03
C GLU A 29 29.41 3.98 25.22
N PHE A 30 29.82 3.66 23.99
CA PHE A 30 29.12 2.68 23.17
C PHE A 30 29.25 1.26 23.76
N ASN A 31 30.41 0.91 24.32
CA ASN A 31 30.63 -0.35 25.02
C ASN A 31 29.74 -0.47 26.26
N ALA A 32 29.68 0.58 27.09
CA ALA A 32 28.76 0.66 28.22
C ALA A 32 27.30 0.59 27.78
N PHE A 33 26.95 1.13 26.61
CA PHE A 33 25.63 0.99 26.02
C PHE A 33 25.31 -0.47 25.63
N GLN A 34 26.17 -1.11 24.83
CA GLN A 34 25.88 -2.44 24.32
C GLN A 34 25.95 -3.55 25.38
N THR A 35 26.72 -3.38 26.46
CA THR A 35 26.79 -4.38 27.56
C THR A 35 25.46 -4.61 28.27
N GLY A 36 24.51 -3.67 28.18
CA GLY A 36 23.15 -3.87 28.69
C GLY A 36 22.20 -4.52 27.68
N LEU A 37 22.70 -5.01 26.54
CA LEU A 37 21.94 -5.68 25.49
C LEU A 37 22.59 -7.03 25.17
N PRO A 38 21.80 -8.10 24.95
CA PRO A 38 22.30 -9.32 24.32
C PRO A 38 23.05 -9.04 23.00
N GLU A 39 24.25 -9.61 22.84
CA GLU A 39 25.11 -9.40 21.66
C GLU A 39 24.38 -9.70 20.34
N SER A 40 23.52 -10.73 20.32
CA SER A 40 22.67 -11.08 19.16
C SER A 40 21.66 -10.01 18.73
N GLN A 41 21.48 -8.96 19.53
CA GLN A 41 20.58 -7.84 19.25
C GLN A 41 21.31 -6.58 18.79
N VAL A 42 22.63 -6.52 18.93
CA VAL A 42 23.45 -5.40 18.48
C VAL A 42 24.11 -5.79 17.16
N LEU A 43 23.56 -5.32 16.05
CA LEU A 43 23.95 -5.77 14.73
C LEU A 43 24.72 -4.68 14.00
N LEU A 44 25.92 -5.03 13.56
CA LEU A 44 26.83 -4.19 12.80
C LEU A 44 26.92 -4.66 11.35
N ALA A 45 27.29 -3.74 10.46
CA ALA A 45 27.59 -4.04 9.07
C ALA A 45 28.62 -5.19 8.97
N GLY A 46 28.41 -6.11 8.04
CA GLY A 46 29.20 -7.35 7.97
C GLY A 46 28.55 -8.57 8.65
N ASN A 47 27.44 -8.40 9.38
CA ASN A 47 26.58 -9.49 9.86
C ASN A 47 25.36 -9.69 8.93
N ILE A 48 25.00 -10.95 8.62
CA ILE A 48 23.81 -11.27 7.82
C ILE A 48 22.50 -10.74 8.44
N SER A 49 22.43 -10.76 9.77
CA SER A 49 21.30 -10.25 10.53
C SER A 49 21.17 -8.74 10.41
N TYR A 50 22.28 -8.01 10.30
CA TYR A 50 22.27 -6.57 10.01
C TYR A 50 21.69 -6.31 8.62
N GLU A 51 22.11 -7.09 7.61
CA GLU A 51 21.58 -6.90 6.26
C GLU A 51 20.06 -7.14 6.22
N ARG A 52 19.55 -8.12 6.99
CA ARG A 52 18.10 -8.37 7.15
C ARG A 52 17.37 -7.16 7.75
N THR A 53 17.96 -6.52 8.75
CA THR A 53 17.33 -5.40 9.46
C THR A 53 17.36 -4.11 8.66
N VAL A 54 18.35 -3.90 7.79
CA VAL A 54 18.40 -2.71 6.91
C VAL A 54 17.72 -2.91 5.56
N PHE A 55 17.29 -4.14 5.23
CA PHE A 55 16.61 -4.39 3.97
C PHE A 55 15.26 -3.65 3.85
N VAL A 56 15.03 -3.08 2.66
CA VAL A 56 13.75 -2.55 2.17
C VAL A 56 13.58 -2.94 0.70
N GLY A 57 12.35 -3.21 0.27
CA GLY A 57 12.07 -3.72 -1.08
C GLY A 57 12.24 -2.69 -2.21
N ASN A 58 12.46 -1.41 -1.90
CA ASN A 58 12.64 -0.36 -2.90
C ASN A 58 14.13 -0.05 -3.10
N LEU A 59 14.65 -0.31 -4.30
CA LEU A 59 16.07 -0.10 -4.60
C LEU A 59 16.53 1.37 -4.50
N LEU A 60 15.61 2.35 -4.48
CA LEU A 60 15.95 3.76 -4.25
C LEU A 60 16.64 3.99 -2.90
N TYR A 61 16.36 3.15 -1.91
CA TYR A 61 16.85 3.32 -0.54
C TYR A 61 17.84 2.23 -0.12
N ARG A 62 18.31 1.40 -1.07
CA ARG A 62 19.21 0.27 -0.80
C ARG A 62 20.56 0.67 -0.21
N LEU A 63 20.95 1.93 -0.37
CA LEU A 63 22.23 2.46 0.08
C LEU A 63 22.15 3.07 1.49
N LYS A 64 20.96 3.13 2.10
CA LYS A 64 20.83 3.54 3.50
C LYS A 64 21.73 2.68 4.38
N SER A 65 22.62 3.31 5.13
CA SER A 65 23.65 2.61 5.91
C SER A 65 23.66 3.07 7.37
N PRO A 66 22.74 2.56 8.21
CA PRO A 66 22.79 2.78 9.66
C PRO A 66 24.11 2.27 10.24
N SER A 67 24.67 2.97 11.22
CA SER A 67 25.91 2.50 11.88
C SER A 67 25.66 1.22 12.67
N VAL A 68 24.49 1.11 13.30
CA VAL A 68 24.07 -0.04 14.10
C VAL A 68 22.58 -0.27 13.92
N THR A 69 22.15 -1.53 13.91
CA THR A 69 20.73 -1.85 14.16
C THR A 69 20.57 -2.59 15.48
N ILE A 70 19.61 -2.18 16.30
CA ILE A 70 19.30 -2.80 17.60
C ILE A 70 17.96 -3.52 17.51
N ARG A 71 17.88 -4.76 18.01
CA ARG A 71 16.65 -5.57 18.05
C ARG A 71 16.17 -5.80 19.49
N PRO A 72 15.56 -4.79 20.15
CA PRO A 72 15.12 -4.93 21.54
C PRO A 72 14.10 -6.06 21.68
N GLY A 73 14.21 -6.83 22.76
CA GLY A 73 13.34 -7.97 23.08
C GLY A 73 12.31 -7.67 24.17
N ASN A 74 12.42 -6.53 24.85
CA ASN A 74 11.52 -6.06 25.90
C ASN A 74 11.52 -4.52 25.96
N GLU A 75 10.68 -3.95 26.81
CA GLU A 75 10.50 -2.50 26.92
C GLU A 75 11.69 -1.77 27.56
N ASP A 76 12.39 -2.39 28.52
CA ASP A 76 13.59 -1.79 29.15
C ASP A 76 14.70 -1.57 28.11
N GLU A 77 14.87 -2.52 27.19
CA GLU A 77 15.81 -2.40 26.08
C GLU A 77 15.42 -1.27 25.11
N VAL A 78 14.12 -1.03 24.89
CA VAL A 78 13.64 0.10 24.08
C VAL A 78 13.96 1.42 24.76
N VAL A 79 13.62 1.56 26.04
CA VAL A 79 13.92 2.75 26.86
C VAL A 79 15.43 3.03 26.86
N ARG A 80 16.24 1.98 27.01
CA ARG A 80 17.70 2.07 26.97
C ARG A 80 18.23 2.67 25.67
N VAL A 81 17.71 2.23 24.52
CA VAL A 81 18.13 2.74 23.20
C VAL A 81 17.67 4.19 23.02
N VAL A 82 16.44 4.52 23.43
CA VAL A 82 15.92 5.90 23.38
C VAL A 82 16.81 6.84 24.20
N ASN A 83 17.07 6.49 25.47
CA ASN A 83 17.91 7.29 26.36
C ASN A 83 19.32 7.47 25.80
N PHE A 84 19.95 6.38 25.34
CA PHE A 84 21.29 6.48 24.73
C PHE A 84 21.31 7.42 23.52
N CYS A 85 20.34 7.28 22.62
CA CYS A 85 20.29 8.12 21.42
C CYS A 85 20.05 9.59 21.77
N ARG A 86 19.15 9.87 22.73
CA ARG A 86 18.88 11.24 23.19
C ARG A 86 20.11 11.84 23.85
N ASP A 87 20.68 11.15 24.84
CA ASP A 87 21.77 11.67 25.68
C ASP A 87 23.05 11.90 24.87
N ASN A 88 23.25 11.14 23.78
CA ASN A 88 24.39 11.29 22.87
C ASN A 88 24.06 12.05 21.58
N GLY A 89 22.80 12.47 21.35
CA GLY A 89 22.40 13.12 20.10
C GLY A 89 22.51 12.24 18.85
N VAL A 90 22.51 10.91 19.02
CA VAL A 90 22.53 9.93 17.92
C VAL A 90 21.15 9.88 17.27
N HIS A 91 21.12 9.94 15.94
CA HIS A 91 19.86 9.87 15.20
C HIS A 91 19.25 8.47 15.29
N LEU A 92 17.96 8.40 15.65
CA LEU A 92 17.21 7.18 15.85
C LEU A 92 16.04 7.11 14.87
N THR A 93 15.91 5.98 14.17
CA THR A 93 14.67 5.62 13.46
C THR A 93 14.16 4.26 13.94
N VAL A 94 12.85 4.07 13.86
CA VAL A 94 12.18 2.83 14.30
C VAL A 94 11.66 2.07 13.08
N LYS A 95 11.97 0.78 13.01
CA LYS A 95 11.55 -0.11 11.94
C LYS A 95 10.72 -1.27 12.47
N ASN A 96 9.56 -1.50 11.85
CA ASN A 96 8.82 -2.76 11.91
C ASN A 96 8.98 -3.49 10.56
N GLY A 97 7.92 -3.64 9.77
CA GLY A 97 7.92 -4.49 8.56
C GLY A 97 8.66 -3.92 7.35
N GLY A 98 9.26 -2.73 7.43
CA GLY A 98 10.04 -2.14 6.32
C GLY A 98 9.21 -1.69 5.11
N HIS A 99 7.89 -1.56 5.25
CA HIS A 99 6.96 -1.19 4.16
C HIS A 99 6.78 0.31 3.92
N SER A 100 7.56 1.18 4.58
CA SER A 100 7.57 2.60 4.22
C SER A 100 8.05 2.73 2.77
N TYR A 101 7.22 3.31 1.90
CA TYR A 101 7.59 3.51 0.50
C TYR A 101 8.84 4.35 0.31
N ALA A 102 9.14 5.21 1.30
CA ALA A 102 10.29 6.08 1.37
C ALA A 102 11.40 5.59 2.30
N ALA A 103 11.26 4.36 2.83
CA ALA A 103 12.20 3.74 3.78
C ALA A 103 12.48 4.57 5.06
N HIS A 104 11.53 5.37 5.54
CA HIS A 104 11.69 6.23 6.74
C HIS A 104 11.96 5.47 8.05
N GLY A 105 11.83 4.13 8.05
CA GLY A 105 12.30 3.30 9.17
C GLY A 105 13.83 3.14 9.22
N LEU A 106 14.54 3.55 8.18
CA LEU A 106 16.00 3.53 8.07
C LEU A 106 16.58 4.93 8.16
N ASN A 107 17.86 5.01 8.47
CA ASN A 107 18.65 6.23 8.43
C ASN A 107 20.06 5.98 7.91
N ASP A 108 20.84 7.06 7.81
CA ASP A 108 22.26 7.02 7.51
C ASP A 108 23.05 7.31 8.78
N SER A 109 23.98 6.41 9.10
CA SER A 109 24.97 6.57 10.18
C SER A 109 24.43 6.81 11.60
N GLY A 110 23.15 6.48 11.85
CA GLY A 110 22.52 6.48 13.17
C GLY A 110 22.25 5.07 13.67
N ILE A 111 21.27 4.96 14.57
CA ILE A 111 20.73 3.69 15.07
C ILE A 111 19.37 3.42 14.43
N VAL A 112 19.20 2.22 13.87
CA VAL A 112 17.87 1.70 13.52
C VAL A 112 17.40 0.74 14.61
N MET A 113 16.31 1.07 15.28
CA MET A 113 15.65 0.17 16.23
C MET A 113 14.65 -0.72 15.49
N CYS A 114 14.99 -1.99 15.33
CA CYS A 114 14.14 -3.01 14.71
C CYS A 114 13.27 -3.69 15.77
N MET A 115 11.97 -3.41 15.75
CA MET A 115 11.03 -3.83 16.79
C MET A 115 10.60 -5.30 16.67
N ASP A 116 11.13 -6.05 15.72
CA ASP A 116 10.62 -7.35 15.25
C ASP A 116 10.54 -8.46 16.32
N LYS A 117 11.24 -8.32 17.45
CA LYS A 117 11.11 -9.22 18.61
C LYS A 117 9.91 -8.87 19.52
N LEU A 118 9.41 -7.63 19.51
CA LEU A 118 8.20 -7.22 20.23
C LEU A 118 6.94 -7.52 19.38
N ASN A 119 6.76 -8.78 18.99
CA ASN A 119 5.74 -9.21 18.03
C ASN A 119 4.61 -10.06 18.64
N ARG A 120 4.52 -10.09 19.97
CA ARG A 120 3.50 -10.86 20.68
C ARG A 120 2.09 -10.37 20.34
N VAL A 121 1.18 -11.30 20.12
CA VAL A 121 -0.25 -11.01 19.89
C VAL A 121 -1.07 -11.81 20.90
N SER A 122 -2.04 -11.16 21.55
CA SER A 122 -2.90 -11.78 22.55
C SER A 122 -4.33 -11.28 22.41
N ILE A 123 -5.25 -12.19 22.14
CA ILE A 123 -6.70 -11.92 22.15
C ILE A 123 -7.20 -12.08 23.59
N ASN A 124 -8.02 -11.13 24.07
CA ASN A 124 -8.63 -11.19 25.39
C ASN A 124 -9.66 -12.34 25.51
N GLU A 125 -10.06 -12.68 26.73
CA GLU A 125 -10.88 -13.88 26.98
C GLU A 125 -12.25 -13.85 26.29
N ASP A 126 -12.91 -12.70 26.28
CA ASP A 126 -14.21 -12.49 25.61
C ASP A 126 -14.08 -12.25 24.10
N SER A 127 -12.86 -12.21 23.56
CA SER A 127 -12.54 -11.92 22.16
C SER A 127 -13.06 -10.58 21.63
N SER A 128 -13.29 -9.60 22.50
CA SER A 128 -13.70 -8.24 22.11
C SER A 128 -12.54 -7.33 21.69
N ALA A 129 -11.31 -7.71 22.05
CA ALA A 129 -10.11 -6.95 21.75
C ALA A 129 -8.87 -7.83 21.57
N VAL A 130 -7.87 -7.29 20.86
CA VAL A 130 -6.57 -7.91 20.67
C VAL A 130 -5.47 -6.92 21.05
N THR A 131 -4.54 -7.34 21.90
CA THR A 131 -3.30 -6.61 22.18
C THR A 131 -2.23 -7.09 21.20
N ILE A 132 -1.63 -6.15 20.48
CA ILE A 132 -0.69 -6.40 19.40
C ILE A 132 0.61 -5.66 19.71
N GLY A 133 1.70 -6.41 19.84
CA GLY A 133 3.06 -5.86 19.94
C GLY A 133 3.41 -5.05 18.70
N ALA A 134 4.04 -3.89 18.90
CA ALA A 134 4.32 -2.92 17.84
C ALA A 134 5.36 -3.41 16.82
N GLY A 135 6.04 -4.52 17.09
CA GLY A 135 6.91 -5.24 16.17
C GLY A 135 6.23 -6.32 15.33
N ALA A 136 4.93 -6.58 15.53
CA ALA A 136 4.21 -7.59 14.78
C ALA A 136 4.01 -7.18 13.31
N ILE A 137 3.88 -8.17 12.44
CA ILE A 137 3.32 -8.02 11.10
C ILE A 137 1.91 -8.59 11.08
N TRP A 138 1.08 -8.21 10.11
CA TRP A 138 -0.32 -8.66 10.05
C TRP A 138 -0.49 -10.18 10.02
N LYS A 139 0.48 -10.93 9.48
CA LYS A 139 0.50 -12.39 9.54
C LYS A 139 0.43 -12.91 10.98
N HIS A 140 1.26 -12.37 11.88
CA HIS A 140 1.27 -12.78 13.28
C HIS A 140 -0.11 -12.60 13.92
N VAL A 141 -0.81 -11.53 13.54
CA VAL A 141 -2.14 -11.22 14.05
C VAL A 141 -3.18 -12.20 13.50
N TYR A 142 -3.25 -12.37 12.17
CA TYR A 142 -4.23 -13.25 11.54
C TYR A 142 -4.08 -14.72 11.93
N ASP A 143 -2.84 -15.19 12.11
CA ASP A 143 -2.57 -16.56 12.55
C ASP A 143 -3.20 -16.85 13.95
N GLN A 144 -3.33 -15.84 14.83
CA GLN A 144 -4.00 -16.02 16.13
C GLN A 144 -5.52 -16.25 16.00
N PHE A 145 -6.17 -15.63 15.01
CA PHE A 145 -7.61 -15.80 14.78
C PHE A 145 -7.92 -17.15 14.13
N VAL A 146 -7.07 -17.61 13.21
CA VAL A 146 -7.19 -18.94 12.60
C VAL A 146 -7.17 -20.05 13.66
N GLY A 147 -6.37 -19.88 14.72
CA GLY A 147 -6.22 -20.85 15.81
C GLY A 147 -7.25 -20.77 16.93
N ARG A 148 -8.13 -19.76 16.97
CA ARG A 148 -9.11 -19.56 18.07
C ARG A 148 -10.55 -19.44 17.59
N ASN A 149 -10.90 -18.33 16.95
CA ASN A 149 -12.25 -18.05 16.49
C ASN A 149 -12.20 -17.39 15.10
N LYS A 150 -12.49 -18.20 14.08
CA LYS A 150 -12.47 -17.78 12.67
C LYS A 150 -13.64 -16.85 12.29
N ALA A 151 -14.65 -16.72 13.15
CA ALA A 151 -15.77 -15.81 12.94
C ALA A 151 -15.48 -14.37 13.37
N ASN A 152 -14.30 -14.11 13.93
CA ASN A 152 -13.89 -12.79 14.36
C ASN A 152 -12.86 -12.17 13.41
N ILE A 153 -12.92 -10.86 13.26
CA ILE A 153 -12.02 -10.06 12.44
C ILE A 153 -11.47 -8.86 13.22
N VAL A 154 -10.24 -8.49 12.91
CA VAL A 154 -9.61 -7.24 13.34
C VAL A 154 -9.40 -6.36 12.10
N VAL A 155 -9.60 -5.05 12.25
CA VAL A 155 -9.37 -4.08 11.17
C VAL A 155 -7.87 -3.97 10.91
N GLY A 156 -7.41 -4.68 9.89
CA GLY A 156 -5.99 -4.81 9.55
C GLY A 156 -5.69 -4.77 8.06
N GLY A 157 -4.40 -4.79 7.73
CA GLY A 157 -3.91 -4.68 6.37
C GLY A 157 -4.00 -6.00 5.60
N GLN A 158 -4.37 -5.92 4.32
CA GLN A 158 -4.46 -7.08 3.43
C GLN A 158 -3.11 -7.74 3.13
N CYS A 159 -2.01 -7.00 3.22
CA CYS A 159 -0.65 -7.51 3.02
C CYS A 159 -0.08 -8.04 4.35
N PRO A 160 0.20 -9.35 4.47
CA PRO A 160 0.53 -10.02 5.74
C PRO A 160 1.89 -9.62 6.32
N TYR A 161 2.82 -9.15 5.49
CA TYR A 161 4.16 -8.74 5.92
C TYR A 161 4.26 -7.26 6.31
N VAL A 162 3.19 -6.49 6.13
CA VAL A 162 3.13 -5.10 6.60
C VAL A 162 3.19 -5.07 8.12
N GLY A 163 4.09 -4.24 8.64
CA GLY A 163 4.22 -3.98 10.07
C GLY A 163 3.01 -3.26 10.64
N VAL A 164 2.43 -3.80 11.71
CA VAL A 164 1.17 -3.33 12.29
C VAL A 164 1.25 -1.89 12.81
N SER A 165 2.39 -1.49 13.39
CA SER A 165 2.53 -0.18 14.03
C SER A 165 2.57 0.95 13.02
N GLY A 166 3.42 0.85 12.00
CA GLY A 166 3.47 1.83 10.91
C GLY A 166 2.15 1.91 10.16
N PHE A 167 1.51 0.78 9.89
CA PHE A 167 0.18 0.73 9.27
C PHE A 167 -0.87 1.49 10.08
N THR A 168 -1.01 1.16 11.36
CA THR A 168 -2.05 1.75 12.21
C THR A 168 -1.79 3.23 12.46
N MET A 169 -0.56 3.64 12.81
CA MET A 169 -0.26 5.04 13.14
C MET A 169 -0.41 6.00 11.94
N GLY A 170 -0.38 5.50 10.70
CA GLY A 170 -0.67 6.30 9.49
C GLY A 170 -2.12 6.23 9.01
N GLY A 171 -3.03 5.62 9.77
CA GLY A 171 -4.46 5.52 9.49
C GLY A 171 -4.96 4.08 9.46
N GLY A 172 -4.30 3.20 8.72
CA GLY A 172 -4.64 1.79 8.64
C GLY A 172 -5.85 1.49 7.74
N LEU A 173 -5.68 1.66 6.43
CA LEU A 173 -6.66 1.29 5.41
C LEU A 173 -6.85 -0.24 5.36
N SER A 174 -8.07 -0.71 5.61
CA SER A 174 -8.42 -2.12 5.66
C SER A 174 -9.48 -2.49 4.62
N PRO A 175 -9.48 -3.72 4.09
CA PRO A 175 -10.59 -4.29 3.32
C PRO A 175 -11.94 -4.22 4.06
N PHE A 176 -11.93 -4.16 5.39
CA PHE A 176 -13.13 -4.01 6.22
C PHE A 176 -13.38 -2.58 6.70
N SER A 177 -12.64 -1.59 6.19
CA SER A 177 -12.76 -0.21 6.68
C SER A 177 -14.14 0.39 6.47
N ARG A 178 -14.84 0.01 5.40
CA ARG A 178 -16.23 0.42 5.17
C ARG A 178 -17.20 -0.15 6.21
N SER A 179 -16.92 -1.34 6.75
CA SER A 179 -17.73 -1.97 7.79
C SER A 179 -17.44 -1.41 9.19
N TYR A 180 -16.17 -1.14 9.50
CA TYR A 180 -15.73 -0.93 10.90
C TYR A 180 -14.79 0.27 11.11
N GLY A 181 -14.59 1.13 10.12
CA GLY A 181 -13.71 2.31 10.20
C GLY A 181 -12.25 1.99 9.86
N LEU A 182 -11.39 3.00 9.91
CA LEU A 182 -9.94 2.83 9.71
C LEU A 182 -9.30 2.12 10.91
N GLY A 183 -8.07 1.62 10.76
CA GLY A 183 -7.31 1.02 11.86
C GLY A 183 -7.22 1.93 13.09
N ILE A 184 -7.02 3.23 12.88
CA ILE A 184 -7.00 4.25 13.94
C ILE A 184 -8.32 4.42 14.70
N ASP A 185 -9.45 4.13 14.06
CA ASP A 185 -10.77 4.23 14.70
C ASP A 185 -10.99 3.09 15.70
N ASN A 186 -10.19 2.03 15.57
CA ASN A 186 -10.30 0.78 16.30
C ASN A 186 -9.29 0.64 17.44
N VAL A 187 -8.35 1.58 17.58
CA VAL A 187 -7.41 1.62 18.70
C VAL A 187 -8.16 1.95 19.98
N LEU A 188 -7.98 1.10 20.99
CA LEU A 188 -8.56 1.21 22.33
C LEU A 188 -7.54 1.67 23.36
N GLU A 189 -6.26 1.36 23.15
CA GLU A 189 -5.18 1.65 24.09
C GLU A 189 -3.85 1.64 23.35
N ILE A 190 -2.92 2.50 23.75
CA ILE A 190 -1.52 2.48 23.29
C ILE A 190 -0.56 2.39 24.47
N ARG A 191 0.59 1.76 24.23
CA ARG A 191 1.76 1.85 25.10
C ARG A 191 2.95 2.36 24.30
N VAL A 192 3.55 3.46 24.74
CA VAL A 192 4.57 4.19 23.97
C VAL A 192 5.70 4.67 24.87
N VAL A 193 6.94 4.56 24.38
CA VAL A 193 8.12 5.20 24.97
C VAL A 193 8.27 6.59 24.38
N THR A 194 8.26 7.62 25.22
CA THR A 194 8.38 9.04 24.82
C THR A 194 9.84 9.43 24.53
N ALA A 195 10.08 10.66 24.08
CA ALA A 195 11.44 11.17 23.86
C ALA A 195 12.25 11.25 25.17
N ASN A 196 11.57 11.43 26.30
CA ASN A 196 12.16 11.41 27.64
C ASN A 196 12.48 9.99 28.15
N GLY A 197 12.12 8.95 27.39
CA GLY A 197 12.32 7.56 27.79
C GLY A 197 11.26 7.03 28.76
N ASP A 198 10.20 7.82 29.03
CA ASP A 198 9.09 7.39 29.87
C ASP A 198 8.13 6.47 29.11
N ILE A 199 7.59 5.46 29.78
CA ILE A 199 6.54 4.61 29.23
C ILE A 199 5.17 5.20 29.60
N GLN A 200 4.37 5.51 28.59
CA GLN A 200 2.98 5.96 28.75
C GLN A 200 2.02 4.85 28.30
N THR A 201 1.04 4.53 29.15
CA THR A 201 -0.09 3.65 28.81
C THR A 201 -1.36 4.49 28.78
N ILE A 202 -1.95 4.64 27.60
CA ILE A 202 -3.07 5.57 27.38
C ILE A 202 -4.24 4.80 26.82
N VAL A 203 -5.33 4.74 27.58
CA VAL A 203 -6.61 4.14 27.18
C VAL A 203 -7.46 5.22 26.49
N LYS A 204 -8.03 4.88 25.32
CA LYS A 204 -8.94 5.77 24.59
C LYS A 204 -10.21 5.96 25.41
N ALA A 205 -10.52 7.22 25.75
CA ALA A 205 -11.78 7.56 26.37
C ALA A 205 -12.97 7.20 25.45
N ILE A 206 -14.13 6.89 26.04
CA ILE A 206 -15.29 6.41 25.29
C ILE A 206 -15.89 7.51 24.40
N ASN A 207 -15.72 8.81 24.73
CA ASN A 207 -16.24 9.95 23.96
C ASN A 207 -15.34 11.21 24.02
N PRO A 208 -14.21 11.30 23.29
CA PRO A 208 -13.45 12.54 23.14
C PRO A 208 -13.73 13.26 21.80
N GLU A 209 -14.66 12.75 20.98
CA GLU A 209 -14.90 13.31 19.64
C GLU A 209 -15.34 14.77 19.72
N GLY A 210 -14.60 15.63 19.03
CA GLY A 210 -14.90 17.06 18.93
C GLY A 210 -14.32 17.94 20.04
N LEU A 211 -13.51 17.41 20.97
CA LEU A 211 -12.79 18.26 21.92
C LEU A 211 -11.77 19.13 21.19
N ALA A 212 -11.82 20.43 21.50
CA ALA A 212 -10.82 21.36 21.04
C ALA A 212 -9.45 21.01 21.67
N PRO A 213 -8.32 21.29 20.98
CA PRO A 213 -6.98 20.96 21.48
C PRO A 213 -6.72 21.45 22.92
N GLU A 214 -7.26 22.59 23.29
CA GLU A 214 -7.15 23.21 24.62
C GLU A 214 -7.90 22.44 25.72
N GLU A 215 -8.93 21.67 25.36
CA GLU A 215 -9.76 20.89 26.29
C GLU A 215 -9.17 19.51 26.59
N MET A 216 -8.29 19.00 25.71
CA MET A 216 -7.67 17.70 25.90
C MET A 216 -6.47 17.78 26.84
N ASP A 217 -6.36 16.79 27.73
CA ASP A 217 -5.15 16.58 28.51
C ASP A 217 -3.99 16.10 27.61
N ASN A 218 -2.78 16.03 28.17
CA ASN A 218 -1.59 15.66 27.41
C ASN A 218 -1.65 14.22 26.88
N ASP A 219 -2.25 13.29 27.62
CA ASP A 219 -2.33 11.87 27.24
C ASP A 219 -3.30 11.69 26.07
N GLN A 220 -4.46 12.34 26.16
CA GLN A 220 -5.43 12.41 25.07
C GLN A 220 -4.81 13.01 23.81
N LYS A 221 -4.01 14.08 23.96
CA LYS A 221 -3.24 14.69 22.87
C LYS A 221 -2.25 13.70 22.24
N LEU A 222 -1.49 12.97 23.06
CA LEU A 222 -0.53 11.98 22.56
C LEU A 222 -1.23 10.85 21.80
N LEU A 223 -2.30 10.29 22.36
CA LEU A 223 -3.10 9.25 21.70
C LEU A 223 -3.67 9.74 20.36
N TRP A 224 -4.21 10.96 20.31
CA TRP A 224 -4.69 11.55 19.06
C TRP A 224 -3.56 11.68 18.03
N GLY A 225 -2.39 12.19 18.44
CA GLY A 225 -1.23 12.33 17.55
C GLY A 225 -0.72 10.99 17.00
N VAL A 226 -0.66 9.96 17.84
CA VAL A 226 -0.24 8.60 17.45
C VAL A 226 -1.25 7.93 16.51
N CYS A 227 -2.55 8.18 16.68
CA CYS A 227 -3.62 7.58 15.88
C CYS A 227 -3.88 8.29 14.54
N GLY A 228 -2.84 8.52 13.75
CA GLY A 228 -2.96 9.07 12.39
C GLY A 228 -1.83 10.03 12.00
N GLY A 229 -1.00 10.47 12.95
CA GLY A 229 0.12 11.39 12.70
C GLY A 229 1.30 10.76 11.96
N GLY A 230 1.30 9.44 11.77
CA GLY A 230 2.42 8.68 11.20
C GLY A 230 3.42 8.23 12.25
N GLY A 231 3.96 7.04 12.06
CA GLY A 231 4.95 6.47 12.96
C GLY A 231 6.27 7.25 13.02
N GLY A 232 6.93 7.21 14.18
CA GLY A 232 8.23 7.86 14.36
C GLY A 232 8.16 9.37 14.61
N ASN A 233 7.00 9.90 15.04
CA ASN A 233 6.83 11.31 15.39
C ASN A 233 6.74 11.58 16.89
N PHE A 234 6.06 10.73 17.66
CA PHE A 234 5.70 11.04 19.06
C PHE A 234 6.23 10.02 20.08
N GLY A 235 6.99 9.04 19.63
CA GLY A 235 7.48 7.96 20.48
C GLY A 235 7.72 6.64 19.76
N VAL A 236 8.24 5.68 20.50
CA VAL A 236 8.36 4.28 20.09
C VAL A 236 7.18 3.50 20.65
N LEU A 237 6.25 3.08 19.79
CA LEU A 237 5.14 2.23 20.23
C LEU A 237 5.69 0.86 20.68
N LEU A 238 5.23 0.38 21.83
CA LEU A 238 5.54 -0.95 22.36
C LEU A 238 4.45 -1.95 21.99
N GLU A 239 3.19 -1.56 22.18
CA GLU A 239 2.00 -2.32 21.81
C GLU A 239 0.78 -1.40 21.70
N PHE A 240 -0.29 -1.90 21.06
CA PHE A 240 -1.61 -1.28 21.10
C PHE A 240 -2.70 -2.33 21.23
N LYS A 241 -3.83 -1.94 21.82
CA LYS A 241 -5.05 -2.74 21.89
C LYS A 241 -6.02 -2.28 20.81
N SER A 242 -6.53 -3.22 20.02
CA SER A 242 -7.51 -2.95 18.95
C SER A 242 -8.80 -3.70 19.20
N ARG A 243 -9.93 -3.12 18.78
CA ARG A 243 -11.23 -3.80 18.79
C ARG A 243 -11.25 -4.98 17.82
N VAL A 244 -11.98 -6.01 18.21
CA VAL A 244 -12.29 -7.22 17.41
C VAL A 244 -13.80 -7.26 17.18
N TYR A 245 -14.20 -7.67 15.98
CA TYR A 245 -15.60 -7.73 15.56
C TYR A 245 -15.99 -9.14 15.12
N PRO A 246 -17.23 -9.59 15.36
CA PRO A 246 -17.78 -10.73 14.65
C PRO A 246 -18.04 -10.34 13.17
N LEU A 247 -17.71 -11.25 12.26
CA LEU A 247 -18.10 -11.16 10.86
C LEU A 247 -19.62 -11.34 10.72
N ASN A 248 -20.20 -10.74 9.68
CA ASN A 248 -21.65 -10.81 9.46
C ASN A 248 -22.12 -12.22 9.07
N ASN A 249 -21.23 -13.07 8.58
CA ASN A 249 -21.49 -14.49 8.38
C ASN A 249 -21.04 -15.27 9.63
N PRO A 250 -21.95 -15.94 10.36
CA PRO A 250 -21.59 -16.72 11.55
C PRO A 250 -20.61 -17.87 11.30
N SER A 251 -20.47 -18.34 10.05
CA SER A 251 -19.45 -19.33 9.69
C SER A 251 -18.02 -18.77 9.68
N GLY A 252 -17.87 -17.44 9.75
CA GLY A 252 -16.60 -16.72 9.63
C GLY A 252 -16.10 -16.56 8.20
N GLN A 253 -16.94 -16.88 7.22
CA GLN A 253 -16.61 -16.70 5.81
C GLN A 253 -16.98 -15.31 5.31
N VAL A 254 -16.28 -14.88 4.26
CA VAL A 254 -16.55 -13.68 3.48
C VAL A 254 -16.58 -14.05 2.01
N VAL A 255 -17.17 -13.19 1.17
CA VAL A 255 -17.06 -13.36 -0.28
C VAL A 255 -15.91 -12.51 -0.78
N CYS A 256 -14.92 -13.16 -1.40
CA CYS A 256 -13.77 -12.49 -1.98
C CYS A 256 -13.52 -12.95 -3.41
N GLY A 257 -12.96 -12.07 -4.23
CA GLY A 257 -12.59 -12.43 -5.58
C GLY A 257 -12.35 -11.24 -6.50
N GLN A 258 -12.02 -11.54 -7.76
CA GLN A 258 -11.77 -10.52 -8.77
C GLN A 258 -12.76 -10.61 -9.93
N LEU A 259 -13.23 -9.45 -10.36
CA LEU A 259 -13.89 -9.23 -11.63
C LEU A 259 -12.87 -8.59 -12.57
N ILE A 260 -12.68 -9.12 -13.78
CA ILE A 260 -11.59 -8.72 -14.67
C ILE A 260 -12.12 -8.37 -16.06
N TRP A 261 -11.59 -7.28 -16.62
CA TRP A 261 -11.81 -6.83 -17.99
C TRP A 261 -10.49 -6.68 -18.73
N ASN A 262 -10.42 -7.21 -19.95
CA ASN A 262 -9.32 -6.99 -20.86
C ASN A 262 -9.54 -5.69 -21.66
N LEU A 263 -8.96 -4.61 -21.15
CA LEU A 263 -9.16 -3.26 -21.65
C LEU A 263 -8.52 -3.02 -23.03
N ARG A 264 -7.81 -4.00 -23.60
CA ARG A 264 -7.34 -3.94 -24.99
C ARG A 264 -8.50 -4.04 -25.99
N TYR A 265 -9.55 -4.77 -25.65
CA TYR A 265 -10.69 -4.96 -26.53
C TYR A 265 -11.71 -3.84 -26.32
N PRO A 266 -12.08 -3.05 -27.35
CA PRO A 266 -13.00 -1.92 -27.22
C PRO A 266 -14.33 -2.28 -26.55
N GLU A 267 -14.88 -3.47 -26.86
CA GLU A 267 -16.13 -3.93 -26.24
C GLU A 267 -15.98 -4.22 -24.74
N SER A 268 -14.89 -4.88 -24.34
CA SER A 268 -14.62 -5.13 -22.92
C SER A 268 -14.34 -3.83 -22.16
N ARG A 269 -13.61 -2.90 -22.78
CA ARG A 269 -13.39 -1.55 -22.26
C ARG A 269 -14.72 -0.80 -22.09
N ALA A 270 -15.64 -0.89 -23.05
CA ALA A 270 -16.96 -0.28 -22.94
C ALA A 270 -17.77 -0.87 -21.77
N ARG A 271 -17.72 -2.20 -21.59
CA ARG A 271 -18.36 -2.87 -20.44
C ARG A 271 -17.79 -2.44 -19.11
N PHE A 272 -16.47 -2.33 -19.02
CA PHE A 272 -15.80 -1.85 -17.82
C PHE A 272 -16.18 -0.41 -17.49
N ASN A 273 -16.20 0.48 -18.49
CA ASN A 273 -16.62 1.87 -18.31
C ASN A 273 -18.07 1.97 -17.82
N ALA A 274 -18.98 1.16 -18.37
CA ALA A 274 -20.36 1.12 -17.92
C ALA A 274 -20.50 0.57 -16.49
N ALA A 275 -19.68 -0.42 -16.11
CA ALA A 275 -19.64 -0.95 -14.74
C ALA A 275 -19.11 0.11 -13.75
N LEU A 276 -18.05 0.83 -14.10
CA LEU A 276 -17.52 1.93 -13.29
C LEU A 276 -18.54 3.06 -13.12
N ALA A 277 -19.23 3.45 -14.20
CA ALA A 277 -20.26 4.49 -14.12
C ALA A 277 -21.41 4.09 -13.19
N ALA A 278 -21.86 2.83 -13.27
CA ALA A 278 -22.89 2.31 -12.38
C ALA A 278 -22.40 2.20 -10.93
N PHE A 279 -21.16 1.78 -10.71
CA PHE A 279 -20.55 1.70 -9.38
C PHE A 279 -20.37 3.08 -8.75
N ASN A 280 -19.92 4.07 -9.53
CA ASN A 280 -19.73 5.44 -9.07
C ASN A 280 -21.04 6.09 -8.59
N ALA A 281 -22.18 5.72 -9.20
CA ALA A 281 -23.51 6.20 -8.81
C ALA A 281 -24.18 5.35 -7.72
N MET A 282 -23.57 4.25 -7.29
CA MET A 282 -24.16 3.32 -6.34
C MET A 282 -23.97 3.79 -4.90
N ASP A 283 -25.03 3.75 -4.10
CA ASP A 283 -24.91 3.81 -2.65
C ASP A 283 -24.48 2.43 -2.12
N CYS A 284 -23.16 2.21 -2.07
CA CYS A 284 -22.63 0.90 -1.68
C CYS A 284 -22.89 0.62 -0.19
N PRO A 285 -23.43 -0.56 0.17
CA PRO A 285 -23.59 -0.94 1.57
C PRO A 285 -22.24 -1.07 2.27
N ASN A 286 -22.21 -0.83 3.58
CA ASN A 286 -20.98 -0.87 4.40
C ASN A 286 -20.30 -2.26 4.40
N ALA A 287 -21.05 -3.33 4.11
CA ALA A 287 -20.53 -4.69 4.00
C ALA A 287 -19.74 -4.94 2.70
N LEU A 288 -19.94 -4.13 1.65
CA LEU A 288 -19.33 -4.30 0.34
C LEU A 288 -18.14 -3.35 0.18
N THR A 289 -16.94 -3.90 0.00
CA THR A 289 -15.73 -3.21 -0.42
C THR A 289 -15.39 -3.64 -1.85
N VAL A 290 -15.00 -2.67 -2.69
CA VAL A 290 -14.65 -2.90 -4.11
C VAL A 290 -13.40 -2.10 -4.44
N ASP A 291 -12.25 -2.75 -4.30
CA ASP A 291 -10.97 -2.15 -4.62
C ASP A 291 -10.70 -2.27 -6.11
N GLY A 292 -10.31 -1.19 -6.75
CA GLY A 292 -10.08 -1.18 -8.19
C GLY A 292 -8.62 -1.12 -8.56
N LEU A 293 -8.30 -1.63 -9.75
CA LEU A 293 -6.94 -1.65 -10.26
C LEU A 293 -6.94 -1.56 -11.78
N TRP A 294 -6.27 -0.55 -12.31
CA TRP A 294 -5.76 -0.58 -13.68
C TRP A 294 -4.32 -1.06 -13.63
N ARG A 295 -4.02 -2.11 -14.38
CA ARG A 295 -2.67 -2.67 -14.43
C ARG A 295 -2.18 -2.80 -15.85
N ALA A 296 -1.03 -2.20 -16.12
CA ALA A 296 -0.26 -2.43 -17.31
C ALA A 296 0.70 -3.61 -17.10
N ASN A 297 0.75 -4.56 -18.03
CA ASN A 297 1.69 -5.67 -18.01
C ASN A 297 2.17 -6.00 -19.44
N GLY A 298 3.27 -5.39 -19.87
CA GLY A 298 3.76 -5.55 -21.25
C GLY A 298 2.71 -5.04 -22.22
N ASP A 299 2.19 -5.88 -23.12
CA ASP A 299 1.15 -5.51 -24.08
C ASP A 299 -0.30 -5.58 -23.56
N GLU A 300 -0.48 -5.95 -22.29
CA GLU A 300 -1.80 -6.04 -21.67
C GLU A 300 -2.11 -4.79 -20.84
N LEU A 301 -3.35 -4.32 -20.95
CA LEU A 301 -3.98 -3.41 -20.00
C LEU A 301 -5.27 -4.09 -19.49
N LYS A 302 -5.35 -4.30 -18.17
CA LYS A 302 -6.49 -4.97 -17.53
C LYS A 302 -7.06 -4.09 -16.42
N GLY A 303 -8.39 -4.11 -16.32
CA GLY A 303 -9.16 -3.49 -15.25
C GLY A 303 -9.63 -4.59 -14.31
N TYR A 304 -9.41 -4.41 -13.02
CA TYR A 304 -9.84 -5.33 -11.99
C TYR A 304 -10.72 -4.60 -10.99
N LEU A 305 -11.79 -5.25 -10.57
CA LEU A 305 -12.55 -4.89 -9.37
C LEU A 305 -12.46 -6.08 -8.40
N THR A 306 -11.75 -5.87 -7.30
CA THR A 306 -11.61 -6.85 -6.23
C THR A 306 -12.75 -6.65 -5.24
N VAL A 307 -13.63 -7.64 -5.16
CA VAL A 307 -14.76 -7.62 -4.24
C VAL A 307 -14.33 -8.26 -2.92
N ILE A 308 -14.58 -7.56 -1.81
CA ILE A 308 -14.56 -8.12 -0.46
C ILE A 308 -15.91 -7.81 0.18
N TYR A 309 -16.67 -8.85 0.53
CA TYR A 309 -18.00 -8.71 1.11
C TYR A 309 -18.09 -9.37 2.48
N ASN A 310 -18.37 -8.56 3.49
CA ASN A 310 -18.62 -9.01 4.86
C ASN A 310 -20.06 -9.53 5.00
N GLY A 311 -20.28 -10.78 4.62
CA GLY A 311 -21.59 -11.42 4.65
C GLY A 311 -21.63 -12.69 3.81
N THR A 312 -22.83 -13.14 3.47
CA THR A 312 -23.06 -14.38 2.71
C THR A 312 -22.97 -14.16 1.20
N TRP A 313 -22.73 -15.23 0.45
CA TRP A 313 -22.82 -15.23 -1.02
C TRP A 313 -24.12 -14.62 -1.55
N ALA A 314 -25.26 -15.01 -1.01
CA ALA A 314 -26.57 -14.56 -1.49
C ALA A 314 -26.72 -13.02 -1.42
N ASN A 315 -26.31 -12.42 -0.29
CA ASN A 315 -26.38 -10.98 -0.11
C ASN A 315 -25.35 -10.25 -0.99
N CYS A 316 -24.15 -10.81 -1.14
CA CYS A 316 -23.13 -10.26 -2.03
C CYS A 316 -23.65 -10.16 -3.47
N ILE A 317 -24.21 -11.25 -4.01
CA ILE A 317 -24.74 -11.24 -5.39
C ILE A 317 -25.90 -10.24 -5.55
N ALA A 318 -26.77 -10.12 -4.55
CA ALA A 318 -27.85 -9.13 -4.59
C ALA A 318 -27.32 -7.69 -4.62
N ASP A 319 -26.31 -7.37 -3.81
CA ASP A 319 -25.72 -6.03 -3.75
C ASP A 319 -24.88 -5.72 -5.01
N LEU A 320 -24.22 -6.72 -5.62
CA LEU A 320 -23.45 -6.53 -6.85
C LEU A 320 -24.33 -6.32 -8.10
N ALA A 321 -25.57 -6.84 -8.09
CA ALA A 321 -26.46 -6.84 -9.26
C ALA A 321 -26.77 -5.42 -9.80
N GLY A 322 -26.62 -4.39 -8.96
CA GLY A 322 -26.82 -3.00 -9.35
C GLY A 322 -25.78 -2.47 -10.35
N PHE A 323 -24.53 -2.96 -10.31
CA PHE A 323 -23.44 -2.40 -11.13
C PHE A 323 -22.71 -3.40 -12.03
N VAL A 324 -22.77 -4.69 -11.75
CA VAL A 324 -22.15 -5.73 -12.59
C VAL A 324 -23.13 -6.85 -12.92
N ASP A 325 -23.02 -7.34 -14.16
CA ASP A 325 -23.74 -8.52 -14.61
C ASP A 325 -22.86 -9.76 -14.41
N LEU A 326 -23.24 -10.58 -13.42
CA LEU A 326 -22.56 -11.82 -13.08
C LEU A 326 -23.21 -13.05 -13.73
N ASN A 327 -24.32 -12.89 -14.46
CA ASN A 327 -24.98 -14.01 -15.11
C ASN A 327 -24.23 -14.40 -16.37
N MET A 328 -23.41 -15.44 -16.28
CA MET A 328 -22.62 -15.92 -17.41
C MET A 328 -23.44 -16.77 -18.41
N ASN A 329 -24.68 -17.14 -18.06
CA ASN A 329 -25.47 -18.16 -18.75
C ASN A 329 -26.51 -17.61 -19.75
N THR A 330 -26.59 -16.29 -19.92
CA THR A 330 -27.48 -15.66 -20.91
C THR A 330 -26.68 -14.92 -21.97
N ASP A 331 -27.14 -15.02 -23.22
CA ASP A 331 -26.57 -14.30 -24.37
C ASP A 331 -26.93 -12.79 -24.37
N GLU A 332 -27.89 -12.38 -23.55
CA GLU A 332 -28.23 -10.97 -23.32
C GLU A 332 -27.18 -10.31 -22.41
N HIS A 333 -26.20 -9.64 -23.00
CA HIS A 333 -25.21 -8.87 -22.26
C HIS A 333 -25.80 -7.54 -21.78
N LEU A 334 -25.94 -7.33 -20.47
CA LEU A 334 -26.40 -6.06 -19.86
C LEU A 334 -25.38 -4.90 -19.97
N GLY A 335 -24.47 -4.97 -20.94
CA GLY A 335 -23.46 -3.95 -21.22
C GLY A 335 -22.41 -3.74 -20.13
N ARG A 336 -22.37 -4.56 -19.06
CA ARG A 336 -21.49 -4.38 -17.88
C ARG A 336 -20.79 -5.66 -17.39
N ARG A 337 -20.88 -6.74 -18.17
CA ARG A 337 -20.35 -8.07 -17.82
C ARG A 337 -18.81 -8.09 -17.79
N PRO A 338 -18.18 -8.67 -16.73
CA PRO A 338 -16.75 -8.98 -16.70
C PRO A 338 -16.35 -10.08 -17.68
N ASP A 339 -15.11 -10.07 -18.15
CA ASP A 339 -14.55 -11.17 -18.93
C ASP A 339 -14.22 -12.39 -18.05
N VAL A 340 -13.85 -12.14 -16.79
CA VAL A 340 -13.60 -13.17 -15.77
C VAL A 340 -14.30 -12.80 -14.48
N VAL A 341 -14.94 -13.79 -13.86
CA VAL A 341 -15.55 -13.71 -12.53
C VAL A 341 -14.91 -14.79 -11.65
N ASP A 342 -14.13 -14.39 -10.66
CA ASP A 342 -13.48 -15.30 -9.70
C ASP A 342 -13.92 -15.02 -8.25
N LEU A 343 -15.23 -14.91 -8.03
CA LEU A 343 -15.81 -14.71 -6.69
C LEU A 343 -16.01 -16.04 -5.98
N LYS A 344 -15.66 -16.11 -4.70
CA LYS A 344 -15.80 -17.30 -3.85
C LYS A 344 -16.13 -16.92 -2.42
N GLU A 345 -16.91 -17.75 -1.74
CA GLU A 345 -17.05 -17.70 -0.28
C GLU A 345 -15.87 -18.44 0.37
N MET A 346 -15.13 -17.78 1.28
CA MET A 346 -13.91 -18.32 1.88
C MET A 346 -13.60 -17.70 3.25
N MET A 347 -12.64 -18.28 3.99
CA MET A 347 -12.11 -17.64 5.19
C MET A 347 -11.26 -16.43 4.80
N TRP A 348 -11.33 -15.35 5.57
CA TRP A 348 -10.50 -14.16 5.31
C TRP A 348 -9.00 -14.50 5.24
N SER A 349 -8.54 -15.41 6.10
CA SER A 349 -7.15 -15.88 6.13
C SER A 349 -6.67 -16.51 4.82
N ASP A 350 -7.59 -17.05 4.01
CA ASP A 350 -7.26 -17.68 2.72
C ASP A 350 -7.14 -16.63 1.61
N TRP A 351 -7.78 -15.47 1.77
CA TRP A 351 -7.72 -14.35 0.84
C TRP A 351 -6.47 -13.48 1.01
N VAL A 352 -6.06 -13.23 2.27
CA VAL A 352 -4.92 -12.38 2.62
C VAL A 352 -3.73 -12.72 1.71
N HIS A 353 -3.31 -11.73 0.91
CA HIS A 353 -2.36 -11.96 -0.16
C HIS A 353 -1.01 -12.40 0.41
N LYS A 354 -0.59 -13.63 0.14
CA LYS A 354 0.81 -14.00 0.35
C LYS A 354 1.65 -13.30 -0.73
N GLU A 355 1.99 -12.04 -0.51
CA GLU A 355 2.95 -11.36 -1.38
C GLU A 355 4.34 -11.95 -1.14
N ASP A 356 4.85 -12.70 -2.11
CA ASP A 356 6.29 -13.01 -2.22
C ASP A 356 7.11 -11.75 -2.65
N GLY A 357 6.42 -10.65 -2.98
CA GLY A 357 6.95 -9.49 -3.73
C GLY A 357 7.77 -8.46 -2.95
N TRP A 358 7.80 -8.53 -1.61
CA TRP A 358 8.63 -7.66 -0.76
C TRP A 358 9.75 -8.43 -0.06
N GLY A 359 10.19 -9.55 -0.63
CA GLY A 359 11.37 -10.27 -0.17
C GLY A 359 12.67 -9.58 -0.59
N LEU A 360 13.78 -10.02 0.02
CA LEU A 360 15.17 -9.62 -0.26
C LEU A 360 15.58 -9.65 -1.74
N LYS A 361 14.79 -10.35 -2.54
CA LYS A 361 14.95 -10.52 -3.98
C LYS A 361 14.36 -9.36 -4.80
N SER A 362 13.75 -8.36 -4.17
CA SER A 362 13.18 -7.22 -4.89
C SER A 362 14.27 -6.46 -5.64
N GLY A 363 14.28 -6.60 -6.97
CA GLY A 363 15.23 -5.98 -7.89
C GLY A 363 14.64 -4.80 -8.66
N ILE A 364 13.73 -4.03 -8.06
CA ILE A 364 13.07 -2.90 -8.71
C ILE A 364 13.22 -1.60 -7.92
N PHE A 365 13.44 -0.51 -8.64
CA PHE A 365 13.16 0.83 -8.16
C PHE A 365 11.67 1.10 -8.32
N HIS A 366 11.07 1.87 -7.42
CA HIS A 366 9.71 2.33 -7.64
C HIS A 366 9.42 3.65 -6.95
N ARG A 367 8.49 4.40 -7.54
CA ARG A 367 7.88 5.58 -6.96
C ARG A 367 6.37 5.49 -7.09
N HIS A 368 5.71 6.34 -6.34
CA HIS A 368 4.26 6.42 -6.35
C HIS A 368 3.80 7.81 -5.96
N ILE A 369 2.54 8.08 -6.27
CA ILE A 369 1.78 9.24 -5.81
C ILE A 369 0.43 8.73 -5.32
N SER A 370 -0.20 9.46 -4.40
CA SER A 370 -1.51 9.10 -3.87
C SER A 370 -2.47 10.28 -3.88
N PHE A 371 -3.76 9.95 -3.99
CA PHE A 371 -4.86 10.90 -3.96
C PHE A 371 -6.01 10.31 -3.16
N ILE A 372 -6.82 11.16 -2.55
CA ILE A 372 -8.10 10.75 -1.97
C ILE A 372 -9.20 11.42 -2.76
N LEU A 373 -10.07 10.62 -3.36
CA LEU A 373 -11.16 11.07 -4.21
C LEU A 373 -12.51 10.88 -3.50
N GLY A 374 -13.42 11.81 -3.74
CA GLY A 374 -14.75 11.82 -3.14
C GLY A 374 -15.74 10.90 -3.85
N GLN A 375 -17.00 10.97 -3.40
CA GLN A 375 -18.11 10.35 -4.13
C GLN A 375 -18.20 10.97 -5.54
N ASP A 376 -18.64 10.17 -6.50
CA ASP A 376 -18.82 10.56 -7.90
C ASP A 376 -17.55 10.90 -8.69
N ALA A 377 -16.37 10.81 -8.09
CA ALA A 377 -15.11 11.20 -8.71
C ALA A 377 -14.65 10.30 -9.87
N ILE A 378 -15.15 9.06 -9.97
CA ILE A 378 -14.84 8.14 -11.09
C ILE A 378 -15.71 8.49 -12.30
N THR A 379 -15.58 9.73 -12.77
CA THR A 379 -16.30 10.27 -13.94
C THR A 379 -15.72 9.70 -15.25
N PRO A 380 -16.45 9.75 -16.38
CA PRO A 380 -15.90 9.41 -17.68
C PRO A 380 -14.63 10.19 -18.03
N ALA A 381 -14.54 11.46 -17.61
CA ALA A 381 -13.34 12.29 -17.82
C ALA A 381 -12.14 11.74 -17.04
N PHE A 382 -12.32 11.42 -15.75
CA PHE A 382 -11.29 10.79 -14.93
C PHE A 382 -10.83 9.45 -15.54
N VAL A 383 -11.78 8.57 -15.88
CA VAL A 383 -11.48 7.26 -16.47
C VAL A 383 -10.69 7.40 -17.79
N ASN A 384 -11.02 8.38 -18.64
CA ASN A 384 -10.27 8.67 -19.86
C ASN A 384 -8.85 9.16 -19.59
N GLN A 385 -8.66 10.02 -18.58
CA GLN A 385 -7.31 10.46 -18.16
C GLN A 385 -6.48 9.29 -17.64
N VAL A 386 -7.08 8.40 -16.84
CA VAL A 386 -6.44 7.17 -16.37
C VAL A 386 -6.03 6.29 -17.55
N TYR A 387 -6.89 6.09 -18.56
CA TYR A 387 -6.50 5.34 -19.75
C TYR A 387 -5.29 5.97 -20.46
N GLY A 388 -5.26 7.28 -20.67
CA GLY A 388 -4.13 7.97 -21.29
C GLY A 388 -2.82 7.78 -20.52
N LEU A 389 -2.88 7.91 -19.19
CA LEU A 389 -1.73 7.68 -18.30
C LEU A 389 -1.27 6.22 -18.35
N MET A 390 -2.21 5.27 -18.30
CA MET A 390 -1.88 3.83 -18.26
C MET A 390 -1.36 3.31 -19.60
N GLU A 391 -1.85 3.81 -20.74
CA GLU A 391 -1.29 3.49 -22.07
C GLU A 391 0.14 4.03 -22.19
N THR A 392 0.40 5.24 -21.70
CA THR A 392 1.76 5.82 -21.63
C THR A 392 2.66 4.96 -20.74
N ALA A 393 2.20 4.65 -19.52
CA ALA A 393 2.96 3.88 -18.55
C ALA A 393 3.27 2.46 -19.03
N ARG A 394 2.35 1.84 -19.78
CA ARG A 394 2.50 0.45 -20.25
C ARG A 394 3.76 0.22 -21.07
N THR A 395 4.18 1.20 -21.85
CA THR A 395 5.38 1.11 -22.70
C THR A 395 6.67 1.45 -21.95
N ARG A 396 6.61 2.37 -20.97
CA ARG A 396 7.78 2.92 -20.27
C ARG A 396 8.09 2.22 -18.94
N PHE A 397 7.05 1.76 -18.23
CA PHE A 397 7.12 1.18 -16.88
C PHE A 397 6.29 -0.10 -16.81
N PRO A 398 6.82 -1.24 -17.30
CA PRO A 398 6.11 -2.50 -17.27
C PRO A 398 5.79 -2.89 -15.81
N LYS A 399 4.51 -3.13 -15.49
CA LYS A 399 3.92 -3.31 -14.14
C LYS A 399 3.46 -2.05 -13.42
N ALA A 400 3.46 -0.89 -14.09
CA ALA A 400 2.74 0.28 -13.59
C ALA A 400 1.28 -0.06 -13.30
N HIS A 401 0.75 0.53 -12.24
CA HIS A 401 -0.65 0.37 -11.89
C HIS A 401 -1.19 1.58 -11.14
N LEU A 402 -2.47 1.86 -11.38
CA LEU A 402 -3.28 2.74 -10.57
C LEU A 402 -4.26 1.87 -9.80
N LEU A 403 -4.11 1.80 -8.48
CA LEU A 403 -5.05 1.12 -7.59
C LEU A 403 -5.87 2.13 -6.82
N TRP A 404 -7.07 1.75 -6.40
CA TRP A 404 -7.78 2.43 -5.32
C TRP A 404 -8.23 1.43 -4.26
N GLY A 405 -8.10 1.82 -2.99
CA GLY A 405 -8.81 1.19 -1.90
C GLY A 405 -10.15 1.88 -1.64
N HIS A 406 -11.22 1.13 -1.45
CA HIS A 406 -12.57 1.65 -1.25
C HIS A 406 -12.83 1.95 0.23
N ILE A 407 -13.01 3.23 0.54
CA ILE A 407 -13.37 3.76 1.87
C ILE A 407 -14.79 4.34 1.85
N GLY A 408 -15.15 5.15 2.84
CA GLY A 408 -16.51 5.58 3.12
C GLY A 408 -17.20 4.66 4.12
N GLY A 409 -18.53 4.69 4.17
CA GLY A 409 -19.29 3.94 5.16
C GLY A 409 -18.85 4.30 6.58
N ALA A 410 -18.43 3.32 7.36
CA ALA A 410 -17.95 3.55 8.73
C ALA A 410 -16.73 4.48 8.83
N THR A 411 -15.88 4.61 7.80
CA THR A 411 -14.73 5.55 7.85
C THR A 411 -15.15 7.02 7.83
N ALA A 412 -16.36 7.31 7.35
CA ALA A 412 -16.91 8.66 7.22
C ALA A 412 -17.71 9.12 8.45
N VAL A 413 -17.91 8.23 9.44
CA VAL A 413 -18.65 8.53 10.66
C VAL A 413 -17.88 9.49 11.58
N PRO A 414 -16.57 9.26 11.88
CA PRO A 414 -15.81 10.20 12.69
C PRO A 414 -15.68 11.56 12.01
N ALA A 415 -15.75 12.64 12.79
CA ALA A 415 -15.48 13.99 12.30
C ALA A 415 -14.06 14.12 11.74
N ALA A 416 -13.85 15.06 10.80
CA ALA A 416 -12.55 15.30 10.16
C ALA A 416 -11.41 15.62 11.15
N ASN A 417 -11.71 16.18 12.32
CA ASN A 417 -10.73 16.49 13.36
C ASN A 417 -10.66 15.44 14.49
N ALA A 418 -11.46 14.35 14.42
CA ALA A 418 -11.48 13.30 15.44
C ALA A 418 -10.14 12.54 15.53
N THR A 419 -9.39 12.53 14.44
CA THR A 419 -8.04 11.98 14.32
C THR A 419 -7.21 12.86 13.39
N PRO A 420 -5.87 12.73 13.35
CA PRO A 420 -5.03 13.46 12.41
C PRO A 420 -5.38 13.28 10.93
N PHE A 421 -5.97 12.13 10.54
CA PHE A 421 -6.46 11.90 9.18
C PHE A 421 -7.78 12.66 8.94
N PRO A 422 -7.79 13.72 8.10
CA PRO A 422 -8.94 14.60 7.96
C PRO A 422 -9.91 14.20 6.85
N TRP A 423 -9.47 13.37 5.90
CA TRP A 423 -10.15 13.11 4.63
C TRP A 423 -11.29 12.08 4.76
N ARG A 424 -12.14 12.26 5.78
CA ARG A 424 -13.26 11.38 6.16
C ARG A 424 -14.38 11.35 5.11
N GLU A 425 -14.50 12.40 4.31
CA GLU A 425 -15.40 12.48 3.15
C GLU A 425 -14.94 11.66 1.94
N GLY A 426 -13.67 11.23 1.92
CA GLY A 426 -13.09 10.44 0.85
C GLY A 426 -13.82 9.10 0.66
N ARG A 427 -13.90 8.65 -0.59
CA ARG A 427 -14.47 7.36 -1.00
C ARG A 427 -13.44 6.43 -1.59
N TYR A 428 -12.38 6.97 -2.17
CA TYR A 428 -11.34 6.16 -2.81
C TYR A 428 -9.96 6.66 -2.45
N VAL A 429 -9.12 5.77 -1.93
CA VAL A 429 -7.70 6.04 -1.67
C VAL A 429 -6.87 5.50 -2.83
N PHE A 430 -6.48 6.39 -3.73
CA PHE A 430 -5.75 6.05 -4.94
C PHE A 430 -4.23 6.00 -4.72
N ASN A 431 -3.58 5.09 -5.42
CA ASN A 431 -2.13 5.01 -5.52
C ASN A 431 -1.73 4.67 -6.96
N LEU A 432 -1.00 5.59 -7.60
CA LEU A 432 -0.33 5.32 -8.87
C LEU A 432 1.11 4.93 -8.58
N LYS A 433 1.49 3.70 -8.89
CA LYS A 433 2.85 3.20 -8.72
C LYS A 433 3.46 2.89 -10.07
N VAL A 434 4.68 3.38 -10.27
CA VAL A 434 5.55 2.99 -11.39
C VAL A 434 6.82 2.36 -10.84
N GLY A 435 7.33 1.35 -11.54
CA GLY A 435 8.55 0.66 -11.18
C GLY A 435 9.42 0.42 -12.40
N TRP A 436 10.73 0.37 -12.17
CA TRP A 436 11.74 0.22 -13.22
C TRP A 436 12.95 -0.54 -12.69
N ARG A 437 13.86 -0.94 -13.58
CA ARG A 437 15.07 -1.73 -13.24
C ARG A 437 16.36 -0.98 -13.49
N ASP A 438 16.40 -0.15 -14.53
CA ASP A 438 17.60 0.62 -14.87
C ASP A 438 17.62 1.91 -14.06
N PRO A 439 18.62 2.16 -13.18
CA PRO A 439 18.66 3.39 -12.38
C PRO A 439 18.54 4.68 -13.20
N ARG A 440 18.90 4.66 -14.49
CA ARG A 440 18.81 5.80 -15.40
C ARG A 440 17.36 6.22 -15.72
N ASP A 441 16.38 5.34 -15.53
CA ASP A 441 14.96 5.62 -15.78
C ASP A 441 14.28 6.43 -14.65
N GLY A 442 15.02 6.80 -13.60
CA GLY A 442 14.46 7.55 -12.46
C GLY A 442 13.87 8.90 -12.85
N ALA A 443 14.61 9.71 -13.63
CA ALA A 443 14.13 11.03 -14.08
C ALA A 443 12.86 10.92 -14.95
N ALA A 444 12.80 9.88 -15.78
CA ALA A 444 11.64 9.54 -16.60
C ALA A 444 10.41 9.18 -15.75
N ALA A 445 10.61 8.45 -14.65
CA ALA A 445 9.54 8.11 -13.71
C ALA A 445 9.04 9.35 -12.97
N ASP A 446 9.94 10.24 -12.55
CA ASP A 446 9.61 11.50 -11.86
C ASP A 446 8.80 12.43 -12.79
N GLU A 447 9.24 12.61 -14.04
CA GLU A 447 8.51 13.34 -15.07
C GLU A 447 7.09 12.81 -15.26
N PHE A 448 6.94 11.49 -15.43
CA PHE A 448 5.66 10.85 -15.62
C PHE A 448 4.72 11.03 -14.42
N LEU A 449 5.23 10.81 -13.20
CA LEU A 449 4.43 10.97 -11.98
C LEU A 449 4.05 12.42 -11.72
N ASN A 450 4.91 13.39 -12.06
CA ASN A 450 4.58 14.80 -11.97
C ASN A 450 3.44 15.18 -12.94
N ALA A 451 3.50 14.72 -14.19
CA ALA A 451 2.42 14.90 -15.16
C ALA A 451 1.11 14.23 -14.71
N ALA A 452 1.20 13.00 -14.18
CA ALA A 452 0.07 12.30 -13.61
C ALA A 452 -0.52 13.04 -12.41
N ARG A 453 0.31 13.64 -11.55
CA ARG A 453 -0.13 14.46 -10.41
C ARG A 453 -0.92 15.66 -10.86
N LEU A 454 -0.40 16.43 -11.82
CA LEU A 454 -1.12 17.58 -12.39
C LEU A 454 -2.45 17.18 -13.05
N THR A 455 -2.52 15.98 -13.63
CA THR A 455 -3.72 15.48 -14.31
C THR A 455 -4.79 15.02 -13.32
N LEU A 456 -4.40 14.28 -12.29
CA LEU A 456 -5.33 13.58 -11.40
C LEU A 456 -5.65 14.36 -10.12
N SER A 457 -4.79 15.29 -9.68
CA SER A 457 -5.00 16.02 -8.43
C SER A 457 -6.31 16.81 -8.44
N ALA A 458 -6.72 17.35 -9.60
CA ALA A 458 -7.96 18.12 -9.75
C ALA A 458 -9.24 17.38 -9.32
N HIS A 459 -9.19 16.05 -9.17
CA HIS A 459 -10.32 15.23 -8.70
C HIS A 459 -10.23 14.86 -7.22
N ALA A 460 -9.11 15.17 -6.57
CA ALA A 460 -8.93 14.91 -5.14
C ALA A 460 -9.81 15.82 -4.29
N VAL A 461 -10.17 15.35 -3.10
CA VAL A 461 -10.90 16.12 -2.10
C VAL A 461 -10.00 17.17 -1.43
N GLY A 462 -10.61 17.99 -0.57
CA GLY A 462 -9.93 19.08 0.12
C GLY A 462 -9.89 20.39 -0.68
N PRO A 463 -9.67 21.52 0.00
CA PRO A 463 -9.88 22.86 -0.55
C PRO A 463 -8.97 23.20 -1.74
N ALA A 464 -7.78 22.59 -1.81
CA ALA A 464 -6.82 22.78 -2.89
C ALA A 464 -6.65 21.54 -3.78
N HIS A 465 -7.59 20.57 -3.69
CA HIS A 465 -7.53 19.33 -4.46
C HIS A 465 -6.20 18.57 -4.28
N GLU A 466 -5.79 18.44 -3.02
CA GLU A 466 -4.45 17.99 -2.66
C GLU A 466 -4.44 16.82 -1.66
N ALA A 467 -5.60 16.30 -1.28
CA ALA A 467 -5.71 15.21 -0.31
C ALA A 467 -4.94 13.97 -0.77
N ALA A 468 -4.03 13.49 0.09
CA ALA A 468 -3.19 12.32 -0.14
C ALA A 468 -3.20 11.41 1.10
N TYR A 469 -2.76 10.17 0.94
CA TYR A 469 -2.77 9.18 2.03
C TYR A 469 -1.38 8.94 2.59
N LEU A 470 -1.20 9.18 3.89
CA LEU A 470 0.09 9.16 4.56
C LEU A 470 0.84 7.83 4.46
N ASN A 471 0.14 6.69 4.54
CA ASN A 471 0.82 5.38 4.38
C ASN A 471 1.30 5.11 2.95
N TYR A 472 0.89 5.93 1.98
CA TYR A 472 1.46 6.04 0.63
C TYR A 472 2.30 7.32 0.56
N ILE A 473 3.29 7.41 1.46
CA ILE A 473 4.14 8.58 1.64
C ILE A 473 5.01 8.84 0.42
N ASP A 474 4.92 10.06 -0.11
CA ASP A 474 5.63 10.53 -1.28
C ASP A 474 6.64 11.62 -0.85
N PRO A 475 7.95 11.32 -0.88
CA PRO A 475 8.99 12.27 -0.53
C PRO A 475 9.02 13.53 -1.40
N GLN A 476 8.41 13.47 -2.59
CA GLN A 476 8.36 14.58 -3.54
C GLN A 476 7.05 15.37 -3.47
N LEU A 477 6.17 15.08 -2.49
CA LEU A 477 4.92 15.82 -2.33
C LEU A 477 5.20 17.19 -1.71
N PRO A 478 5.10 18.31 -2.47
CA PRO A 478 5.59 19.60 -2.00
C PRO A 478 4.82 20.13 -0.79
N ASN A 479 3.49 20.00 -0.78
CA ASN A 479 2.62 20.49 0.29
C ASN A 479 2.15 19.35 1.23
N TRP A 480 3.04 18.39 1.52
CA TRP A 480 2.68 17.17 2.26
C TRP A 480 1.96 17.43 3.58
N GLN A 481 2.30 18.52 4.27
CA GLN A 481 1.65 18.94 5.51
C GLN A 481 0.14 19.08 5.34
N GLN A 482 -0.27 19.85 4.33
CA GLN A 482 -1.68 20.06 4.03
C GLN A 482 -2.28 18.83 3.36
N SER A 483 -1.59 18.20 2.41
CA SER A 483 -2.07 17.00 1.72
C SER A 483 -2.37 15.81 2.64
N TYR A 484 -1.59 15.60 3.70
CA TYR A 484 -1.80 14.49 4.63
C TYR A 484 -2.69 14.84 5.82
N TYR A 485 -2.62 16.08 6.32
CA TYR A 485 -3.24 16.46 7.59
C TYR A 485 -4.22 17.63 7.51
N GLY A 486 -4.21 18.41 6.44
CA GLY A 486 -5.07 19.58 6.29
C GLY A 486 -5.03 20.50 7.51
N GLU A 487 -6.21 20.94 7.96
CA GLU A 487 -6.37 21.80 9.14
C GLU A 487 -5.90 21.14 10.46
N ASN A 488 -5.63 19.83 10.47
CA ASN A 488 -5.10 19.14 11.65
C ASN A 488 -3.58 19.32 11.82
N TYR A 489 -2.84 19.83 10.82
CA TYR A 489 -1.37 19.95 10.91
C TYR A 489 -0.88 20.85 12.05
N PRO A 490 -1.41 22.08 12.27
CA PRO A 490 -0.98 22.93 13.38
C PRO A 490 -1.12 22.26 14.74
N ARG A 491 -2.20 21.47 14.92
CA ARG A 491 -2.44 20.70 16.14
C ARG A 491 -1.36 19.65 16.37
N LEU A 492 -0.93 18.93 15.32
CA LEU A 492 0.17 17.97 15.41
C LEU A 492 1.48 18.66 15.87
N ARG A 493 1.78 19.86 15.35
CA ARG A 493 2.95 20.64 15.80
C ARG A 493 2.86 21.01 17.27
N THR A 494 1.70 21.46 17.74
CA THR A 494 1.48 21.76 19.17
C THR A 494 1.73 20.52 20.03
N ILE A 495 1.19 19.36 19.64
CA ILE A 495 1.41 18.09 20.37
C ILE A 495 2.89 17.70 20.35
N LYS A 496 3.56 17.85 19.21
CA LYS A 496 4.99 17.61 19.05
C LYS A 496 5.81 18.46 20.04
N SER A 497 5.48 19.74 20.18
CA SER A 497 6.17 20.64 21.12
C SER A 497 6.02 20.27 22.60
N VAL A 498 4.99 19.49 22.96
CA VAL A 498 4.78 19.02 24.33
C VAL A 498 5.54 17.71 24.57
N TRP A 499 5.47 16.78 23.62
CA TRP A 499 5.94 15.40 23.82
C TRP A 499 7.32 15.11 23.25
N ASP A 500 7.82 15.97 22.36
CA ASP A 500 9.16 15.89 21.77
C ASP A 500 9.66 17.31 21.40
N PRO A 501 9.89 18.18 22.40
CA PRO A 501 10.28 19.59 22.19
C PRO A 501 11.65 19.75 21.53
N ASP A 502 12.50 18.74 21.57
CA ASP A 502 13.85 18.74 20.98
C ASP A 502 13.87 18.12 19.56
N ASN A 503 12.69 17.74 19.04
CA ASN A 503 12.55 17.05 17.76
C ASN A 503 13.46 15.80 17.64
N PHE A 504 13.53 15.03 18.73
CA PHE A 504 14.33 13.82 18.85
C PHE A 504 13.90 12.78 17.82
N PHE A 505 12.59 12.51 17.73
CA PHE A 505 12.02 11.63 16.72
C PHE A 505 11.79 12.41 15.43
N ARG A 506 12.65 12.21 14.44
CA ARG A 506 12.60 12.93 13.17
C ARG A 506 12.99 12.03 12.02
N PHE A 507 12.52 12.37 10.83
CA PHE A 507 12.86 11.79 9.54
C PHE A 507 12.35 12.76 8.46
N ASP A 508 12.62 12.50 7.19
CA ASP A 508 12.10 13.34 6.09
C ASP A 508 10.56 13.34 6.11
N GLN A 509 9.93 14.52 6.15
CA GLN A 509 8.48 14.68 6.34
C GLN A 509 7.95 14.23 7.73
N ALA A 510 8.79 14.25 8.77
CA ALA A 510 8.32 14.21 10.16
C ALA A 510 7.61 15.52 10.54
N ILE A 511 6.69 15.45 11.50
CA ILE A 511 5.98 16.62 12.03
C ILE A 511 6.98 17.61 12.63
N GLU A 512 6.96 18.83 12.10
CA GLU A 512 7.86 19.91 12.50
C GLU A 512 7.42 20.58 13.82
N LEU A 513 8.34 21.13 14.59
CA LEU A 513 8.00 21.91 15.79
C LEU A 513 7.33 23.24 15.40
N PRO A 514 6.48 23.84 16.24
CA PRO A 514 5.96 25.19 16.00
C PRO A 514 7.09 26.21 15.82
N GLY A 515 6.99 27.06 14.80
CA GLY A 515 8.01 28.08 14.50
C GLY A 515 9.13 27.63 13.56
N ASP A 516 9.34 26.31 13.40
CA ASP A 516 10.20 25.80 12.33
C ASP A 516 9.65 26.18 10.96
N ALA A 517 10.57 26.42 10.01
CA ALA A 517 10.22 26.62 8.63
C ALA A 517 9.56 25.33 8.10
N VAL A 518 8.43 25.51 7.43
CA VAL A 518 7.73 24.42 6.76
C VAL A 518 8.58 23.98 5.57
N VAL A 519 9.17 22.79 5.65
CA VAL A 519 10.04 22.26 4.60
C VAL A 519 9.14 21.59 3.56
N PRO A 520 9.08 22.12 2.32
CA PRO A 520 8.34 21.46 1.26
C PRO A 520 8.95 20.10 0.98
N GLY A 521 8.14 19.14 0.51
CA GLY A 521 8.71 17.93 -0.10
C GLY A 521 9.68 18.31 -1.22
N ALA A 522 10.81 17.61 -1.33
CA ALA A 522 11.83 17.95 -2.29
C ALA A 522 11.25 17.88 -3.71
N PRO A 523 11.18 18.99 -4.48
CA PRO A 523 10.75 18.90 -5.86
C PRO A 523 11.70 17.97 -6.62
N ALA A 524 11.18 17.28 -7.64
CA ALA A 524 12.06 16.60 -8.59
C ALA A 524 13.08 17.60 -9.15
N ASP A 525 14.28 17.13 -9.44
CA ASP A 525 15.43 17.91 -9.93
C ASP A 525 14.98 18.98 -10.96
N PRO A 526 15.27 20.29 -10.71
CA PRO A 526 14.78 21.41 -11.53
C PRO A 526 15.07 21.30 -13.03
N GLY A 527 16.05 20.48 -13.44
CA GLY A 527 16.36 20.20 -14.86
C GLY A 527 15.22 19.55 -15.65
N VAL A 528 14.15 19.09 -15.00
CA VAL A 528 13.01 18.38 -15.61
C VAL A 528 11.82 19.30 -15.95
N ILE A 529 11.73 20.50 -15.34
CA ILE A 529 10.54 21.37 -15.43
C ILE A 529 10.40 22.07 -16.80
N ALA A 530 11.49 22.18 -17.59
CA ALA A 530 11.49 22.92 -18.86
C ALA A 530 10.83 22.21 -20.06
N ALA A 531 10.39 20.95 -19.94
CA ALA A 531 9.84 20.16 -21.06
C ALA A 531 8.30 19.99 -21.07
N ILE A 532 7.60 20.57 -20.09
CA ILE A 532 6.21 20.24 -19.72
C ILE A 532 5.13 20.45 -20.82
N PRO A 533 5.20 21.39 -21.80
CA PRO A 533 4.08 21.57 -22.74
C PRO A 533 3.97 20.54 -23.88
N VAL A 534 5.00 19.73 -24.17
CA VAL A 534 5.11 19.09 -25.51
C VAL A 534 4.48 17.69 -25.59
N LEU A 535 4.17 17.02 -24.47
CA LEU A 535 3.73 15.61 -24.49
C LEU A 535 2.21 15.40 -24.64
N LEU A 536 1.38 16.44 -24.46
CA LEU A 536 -0.07 16.31 -24.47
C LEU A 536 -0.76 16.66 -25.80
N GLU A 537 -0.07 17.29 -26.75
CA GLU A 537 -0.66 17.65 -28.06
C GLU A 537 -0.55 16.52 -29.11
N GLY A 538 0.20 15.44 -28.84
CA GLY A 538 0.54 14.42 -29.84
C GLY A 538 -0.32 13.14 -29.90
N VAL A 539 -1.28 12.94 -28.99
CA VAL A 539 -2.00 11.64 -28.84
C VAL A 539 -3.52 11.75 -29.00
N ILE A 540 -4.06 12.92 -29.34
CA ILE A 540 -5.48 13.08 -29.64
C ILE A 540 -5.69 12.91 -31.16
N ALA A 541 -5.87 11.66 -31.61
CA ALA A 541 -6.67 11.46 -32.81
C ALA A 541 -8.14 11.73 -32.42
N PRO A 542 -8.85 12.65 -33.08
CA PRO A 542 -10.27 12.86 -32.80
C PRO A 542 -11.03 11.56 -33.10
N ILE A 543 -11.86 11.15 -32.14
CA ILE A 543 -12.86 10.10 -32.35
C ILE A 543 -13.73 10.57 -33.53
N PRO A 544 -13.89 9.78 -34.61
CA PRO A 544 -14.82 10.14 -35.67
C PRO A 544 -16.22 10.21 -35.06
N ALA A 545 -16.89 11.34 -35.24
CA ALA A 545 -18.28 11.50 -34.84
C ALA A 545 -19.09 10.31 -35.38
N LEU A 546 -19.91 9.71 -34.51
CA LEU A 546 -20.93 8.76 -34.92
C LEU A 546 -21.76 9.42 -36.03
N PRO A 547 -22.02 8.75 -37.17
CA PRO A 547 -22.84 9.35 -38.20
C PRO A 547 -24.23 9.59 -37.62
N GLU A 548 -24.67 10.85 -37.65
CA GLU A 548 -26.08 11.19 -37.49
C GLU A 548 -26.88 10.28 -38.43
N ALA A 549 -27.86 9.58 -37.87
CA ALA A 549 -28.77 8.76 -38.65
C ALA A 549 -29.53 9.66 -39.64
N VAL A 550 -29.04 9.72 -40.88
CA VAL A 550 -29.78 10.26 -42.02
C VAL A 550 -30.93 9.30 -42.27
N ILE A 551 -32.10 9.65 -41.75
CA ILE A 551 -33.37 9.03 -42.14
C ILE A 551 -33.62 9.46 -43.58
N ALA A 552 -33.26 8.62 -44.54
CA ALA A 552 -33.75 8.70 -45.90
C ALA A 552 -35.14 8.04 -45.98
N PRO A 553 -36.13 8.66 -46.64
CA PRO A 553 -37.51 8.18 -46.66
C PRO A 553 -37.65 6.92 -47.52
N ILE A 554 -38.18 5.85 -46.91
CA ILE A 554 -38.63 4.64 -47.61
C ILE A 554 -40.00 4.93 -48.24
N PRO A 555 -40.24 4.66 -49.53
CA PRO A 555 -41.55 4.85 -50.15
C PRO A 555 -42.59 3.88 -49.58
N VAL A 556 -43.73 4.46 -49.22
CA VAL A 556 -44.92 3.78 -48.70
C VAL A 556 -45.66 3.07 -49.85
N HIS A 557 -45.85 1.75 -49.71
CA HIS A 557 -47.05 1.07 -50.23
C HIS A 557 -47.89 0.66 -49.01
N GLY A 558 -49.03 1.31 -48.81
CA GLY A 558 -50.04 0.92 -47.81
C GLY A 558 -50.92 -0.22 -48.33
N PRO A 559 -52.08 -0.51 -47.70
CA PRO A 559 -52.64 0.10 -46.48
C PRO A 559 -53.12 -0.93 -45.42
N GLY A 560 -53.43 -0.47 -44.20
CA GLY A 560 -54.36 -1.20 -43.35
C GLY A 560 -54.32 -0.92 -41.85
N ALA A 561 -54.91 0.23 -41.45
CA ALA A 561 -55.59 0.48 -40.16
C ALA A 561 -54.77 0.39 -38.84
N ALA A 562 -55.06 1.10 -37.76
CA ALA A 562 -55.77 2.34 -37.45
C ALA A 562 -55.52 2.56 -35.93
N ILE A 563 -55.06 3.75 -35.54
CA ILE A 563 -55.53 4.55 -34.38
C ILE A 563 -55.54 3.85 -32.98
N ASN A 564 -54.75 4.33 -32.00
CA ASN A 564 -55.18 5.36 -31.04
C ASN A 564 -54.11 5.73 -30.00
N LEU A 565 -54.13 7.01 -29.61
CA LEU A 565 -53.38 7.66 -28.53
C LEU A 565 -54.02 7.38 -27.16
N GLY A 566 -53.25 7.44 -26.07
CA GLY A 566 -53.85 7.46 -24.73
C GLY A 566 -52.84 7.48 -23.57
N LEU A 567 -52.60 8.68 -23.04
CA LEU A 567 -52.00 8.97 -21.74
C LEU A 567 -52.82 8.35 -20.58
N GLY A 568 -52.16 8.02 -19.46
CA GLY A 568 -52.79 8.20 -18.14
C GLY A 568 -52.57 7.13 -17.07
N ILE A 569 -51.66 7.44 -16.13
CA ILE A 569 -51.76 7.37 -14.66
C ILE A 569 -52.61 6.28 -13.95
N SER A 570 -51.96 5.66 -12.93
CA SER A 570 -52.45 5.44 -11.54
C SER A 570 -52.77 4.01 -11.04
N SER A 571 -52.17 3.73 -9.87
CA SER A 571 -52.67 2.93 -8.71
C SER A 571 -52.91 1.41 -8.80
N GLN A 572 -52.00 0.62 -8.18
CA GLN A 572 -52.16 -0.30 -7.01
C GLN A 572 -53.59 -0.84 -6.65
N PRO A 573 -53.80 -1.96 -5.90
CA PRO A 573 -52.94 -3.12 -5.54
C PRO A 573 -53.66 -4.51 -5.37
N ILE A 574 -52.92 -5.52 -4.86
CA ILE A 574 -53.31 -6.77 -4.12
C ILE A 574 -54.00 -7.92 -4.90
N LEU A 575 -53.42 -9.13 -4.83
CA LEU A 575 -54.03 -10.39 -4.31
C LEU A 575 -53.10 -11.60 -4.50
N ASP A 576 -52.68 -12.21 -3.39
CA ASP A 576 -52.40 -13.66 -3.22
C ASP A 576 -53.63 -14.24 -2.50
N PRO A 577 -54.10 -15.47 -2.77
CA PRO A 577 -53.64 -16.60 -1.95
C PRO A 577 -53.62 -18.01 -2.64
N THR A 578 -52.57 -18.77 -2.31
CA THR A 578 -52.59 -20.16 -1.78
C THR A 578 -52.73 -21.42 -2.64
N SER A 579 -51.79 -22.35 -2.35
CA SER A 579 -51.93 -23.83 -2.20
C SER A 579 -52.07 -24.65 -3.50
N THR A 580 -51.65 -25.92 -3.63
CA THR A 580 -51.05 -26.94 -2.74
C THR A 580 -50.57 -28.11 -3.63
N ASN A 581 -49.76 -28.99 -3.03
CA ASN A 581 -49.59 -30.43 -3.32
C ASN A 581 -48.42 -30.93 -4.19
N VAL A 582 -47.42 -31.42 -3.43
CA VAL A 582 -46.57 -32.62 -3.65
C VAL A 582 -47.46 -33.86 -3.91
N PRO A 583 -46.98 -34.96 -4.55
CA PRO A 583 -46.20 -35.99 -3.81
C PRO A 583 -45.07 -36.75 -4.56
N TRP A 584 -44.08 -37.24 -3.78
CA TRP A 584 -43.41 -38.58 -3.77
C TRP A 584 -42.83 -39.18 -5.10
N THR A 585 -41.71 -39.91 -5.22
CA THR A 585 -40.74 -40.58 -4.34
C THR A 585 -39.63 -41.19 -5.23
N THR A 586 -38.40 -41.28 -4.70
CA THR A 586 -37.35 -42.33 -4.87
C THR A 586 -36.84 -42.72 -6.27
N ILE A 587 -35.51 -42.75 -6.45
CA ILE A 587 -34.65 -43.96 -6.39
C ILE A 587 -33.20 -43.55 -6.79
N ASN A 588 -32.26 -43.85 -5.91
CA ASN A 588 -30.83 -43.95 -6.22
C ASN A 588 -30.57 -45.41 -6.68
N PRO A 589 -29.65 -45.67 -7.62
CA PRO A 589 -28.44 -46.30 -7.13
C PRO A 589 -27.17 -45.89 -7.87
N ASN A 590 -26.12 -45.75 -7.06
CA ASN A 590 -24.72 -45.90 -7.43
C ASN A 590 -24.45 -47.36 -7.86
N PRO A 591 -23.46 -47.62 -8.74
CA PRO A 591 -22.49 -48.64 -8.37
C PRO A 591 -21.04 -48.20 -8.57
N SER A 592 -20.21 -48.76 -7.70
CA SER A 592 -18.76 -48.62 -7.62
C SER A 592 -17.99 -49.57 -8.56
N MET A 593 -16.70 -49.24 -8.71
CA MET A 593 -15.53 -50.09 -9.06
C MET A 593 -15.05 -50.13 -10.52
N GLY A 594 -13.74 -49.87 -10.69
CA GLY A 594 -12.98 -50.19 -11.91
C GLY A 594 -11.62 -49.50 -12.00
N VAL A 595 -10.62 -50.06 -11.32
CA VAL A 595 -9.19 -49.72 -11.42
C VAL A 595 -8.60 -50.25 -12.73
N SER A 596 -7.74 -49.49 -13.43
CA SER A 596 -6.64 -50.07 -14.23
C SER A 596 -5.55 -49.06 -14.58
N ASN A 597 -4.33 -49.39 -14.17
CA ASN A 597 -3.07 -48.82 -14.61
C ASN A 597 -2.77 -49.18 -16.07
N VAL A 598 -2.07 -48.29 -16.78
CA VAL A 598 -1.12 -48.70 -17.84
C VAL A 598 0.19 -47.95 -17.63
N ILE A 599 1.22 -48.73 -17.33
CA ILE A 599 2.64 -48.40 -17.38
C ILE A 599 3.14 -48.78 -18.78
N ALA A 600 3.99 -47.96 -19.38
CA ALA A 600 5.01 -48.43 -20.31
C ALA A 600 6.28 -47.59 -20.13
N GLU A 601 7.31 -48.24 -19.59
CA GLU A 601 8.68 -47.78 -19.48
C GLU A 601 9.43 -47.93 -20.81
N SER A 602 10.46 -47.11 -21.06
CA SER A 602 11.81 -47.59 -21.42
C SER A 602 12.86 -46.45 -21.50
N ARG A 603 13.61 -46.33 -20.39
CA ARG A 603 15.06 -46.16 -20.13
C ARG A 603 16.12 -45.73 -21.20
N PRO A 604 17.34 -45.29 -20.74
CA PRO A 604 18.10 -44.14 -21.25
C PRO A 604 19.50 -44.48 -21.84
N ILE A 605 20.22 -43.46 -22.36
CA ILE A 605 21.67 -43.52 -22.64
C ILE A 605 22.37 -42.17 -22.30
N LEU A 606 23.51 -42.23 -21.60
CA LEU A 606 24.57 -41.22 -21.36
C LEU A 606 25.92 -41.86 -21.79
N PRO A 607 27.12 -41.22 -21.74
CA PRO A 607 27.59 -39.85 -22.04
C PRO A 607 28.96 -39.81 -22.82
N GLY A 608 29.53 -38.61 -23.06
CA GLY A 608 30.93 -38.34 -23.49
C GLY A 608 30.99 -37.36 -24.68
N THR A 609 31.96 -36.47 -24.93
CA THR A 609 33.21 -35.99 -24.28
C THR A 609 33.73 -34.80 -25.13
N SER A 610 34.28 -33.76 -24.50
CA SER A 610 35.22 -32.71 -24.98
C SER A 610 35.65 -32.61 -26.45
N ILE A 611 35.69 -31.38 -27.02
CA ILE A 611 36.83 -30.83 -27.79
C ILE A 611 36.87 -29.28 -27.66
N ASN A 612 38.02 -28.72 -27.27
CA ASN A 612 38.50 -27.37 -27.59
C ASN A 612 39.92 -27.53 -28.16
N PRO A 613 40.29 -26.81 -29.23
CA PRO A 613 41.53 -26.03 -29.12
C PRO A 613 41.54 -24.70 -29.91
N SER A 614 41.79 -23.61 -29.17
CA SER A 614 42.90 -22.65 -29.31
C SER A 614 43.24 -21.90 -30.63
N LYS A 615 43.38 -20.56 -30.44
CA LYS A 615 44.50 -19.65 -30.79
C LYS A 615 44.61 -18.96 -32.18
N GLY A 616 44.77 -17.63 -32.09
CA GLY A 616 45.54 -16.75 -32.99
C GLY A 616 44.78 -15.46 -33.37
N VAL A 617 45.30 -14.24 -33.41
CA VAL A 617 46.60 -13.59 -33.14
C VAL A 617 46.29 -12.09 -32.90
N SER A 618 47.17 -11.44 -32.14
CA SER A 618 47.28 -10.02 -31.76
C SER A 618 47.11 -8.96 -32.85
N ASN A 619 46.59 -7.78 -32.46
CA ASN A 619 47.24 -6.50 -32.75
C ASN A 619 46.95 -5.46 -31.65
N VAL A 620 48.05 -4.87 -31.16
CA VAL A 620 48.10 -3.80 -30.17
C VAL A 620 48.04 -2.47 -30.92
N VAL A 621 47.07 -1.63 -30.59
CA VAL A 621 47.17 -0.17 -30.75
C VAL A 621 46.83 0.44 -29.40
N ALA A 622 47.82 1.08 -28.79
CA ALA A 622 47.69 1.79 -27.54
C ALA A 622 47.08 3.17 -27.81
N GLU A 623 45.82 3.35 -27.44
CA GLU A 623 45.21 4.67 -27.23
C GLU A 623 44.88 4.82 -25.75
N SER A 624 45.42 5.88 -25.16
CA SER A 624 45.20 6.29 -23.77
C SER A 624 43.71 6.53 -23.52
N ARG A 625 43.07 5.67 -22.71
CA ARG A 625 41.71 5.89 -22.19
C ARG A 625 41.76 6.64 -20.85
N PRO A 626 40.79 7.54 -20.56
CA PRO A 626 40.67 8.19 -19.26
C PRO A 626 40.33 7.18 -18.15
N ASP A 627 40.75 7.45 -16.91
CA ASP A 627 40.69 6.54 -15.75
C ASP A 627 39.30 6.02 -15.35
N TRP A 628 38.20 6.53 -15.93
CA TRP A 628 36.86 5.97 -15.71
C TRP A 628 36.63 4.64 -16.46
N ALA A 629 37.41 4.34 -17.52
CA ALA A 629 37.23 3.15 -18.35
C ALA A 629 37.80 1.85 -17.72
N ARG A 630 38.32 1.89 -16.49
CA ARG A 630 38.82 0.72 -15.75
C ARG A 630 37.78 0.07 -14.83
N TYR A 631 36.60 0.67 -14.67
CA TYR A 631 35.53 0.13 -13.85
C TYR A 631 34.49 -0.52 -14.77
N ALA A 632 34.51 -1.85 -14.86
CA ALA A 632 33.45 -2.59 -15.49
C ALA A 632 32.14 -2.32 -14.73
N VAL A 633 31.17 -1.71 -15.42
CA VAL A 633 29.77 -1.69 -14.99
C VAL A 633 29.35 -3.15 -14.74
N PRO A 634 28.69 -3.50 -13.62
CA PRO A 634 28.19 -4.85 -13.40
C PRO A 634 27.33 -5.29 -14.59
N ASN A 635 27.49 -6.54 -15.01
CA ASN A 635 26.74 -7.05 -16.16
C ASN A 635 25.24 -7.09 -15.75
N PRO A 636 24.31 -6.54 -16.54
CA PRO A 636 22.88 -6.69 -16.29
C PRO A 636 22.44 -8.16 -16.09
N GLN A 637 23.21 -9.12 -16.60
CA GLN A 637 23.01 -10.55 -16.36
C GLN A 637 23.19 -10.97 -14.89
N ASP A 638 23.99 -10.26 -14.09
CA ASP A 638 24.23 -10.56 -12.67
C ASP A 638 22.93 -10.43 -11.85
N PHE A 639 22.02 -9.53 -12.25
CA PHE A 639 20.69 -9.38 -11.65
C PHE A 639 19.65 -10.38 -12.14
N GLN A 640 19.88 -11.02 -13.30
CA GLN A 640 18.92 -12.00 -13.83
C GLN A 640 18.90 -13.32 -13.05
N ASN A 641 19.96 -13.60 -12.27
CA ASN A 641 20.10 -14.84 -11.50
C ASN A 641 19.68 -14.73 -10.02
N LEU A 642 19.28 -13.53 -9.55
CA LEU A 642 18.79 -13.29 -8.18
C LEU A 642 17.64 -14.21 -7.77
N ALA A 643 16.80 -14.62 -8.73
CA ALA A 643 15.69 -15.53 -8.46
C ALA A 643 16.14 -16.91 -7.96
N ASN A 644 17.30 -17.39 -8.43
CA ASN A 644 17.83 -18.74 -8.21
C ASN A 644 18.91 -18.80 -7.13
N MET A 645 19.37 -17.66 -6.62
CA MET A 645 20.31 -17.58 -5.50
C MET A 645 19.58 -17.80 -4.16
N ASP A 646 20.28 -18.43 -3.22
CA ASP A 646 19.84 -18.46 -1.83
C ASP A 646 19.95 -17.05 -1.22
N GLU A 647 19.24 -16.80 -0.14
CA GLU A 647 19.25 -15.48 0.50
C GLU A 647 20.64 -15.04 0.94
N ASP A 648 21.43 -15.94 1.53
CA ASP A 648 22.78 -15.66 2.04
C ASP A 648 23.77 -15.28 0.93
N ASP A 649 23.61 -15.86 -0.27
CA ASP A 649 24.39 -15.50 -1.45
C ASP A 649 23.98 -14.14 -2.05
N ILE A 650 22.68 -13.78 -2.01
CA ILE A 650 22.22 -12.44 -2.37
C ILE A 650 22.84 -11.40 -1.45
N TYR A 651 22.89 -11.69 -0.14
CA TYR A 651 23.53 -10.82 0.84
C TYR A 651 25.04 -10.67 0.61
N ARG A 652 25.74 -11.74 0.22
CA ARG A 652 27.16 -11.66 -0.18
C ARG A 652 27.36 -10.83 -1.44
N MET A 653 26.46 -10.92 -2.42
CA MET A 653 26.51 -10.13 -3.65
C MET A 653 26.28 -8.63 -3.37
N MET A 654 25.35 -8.29 -2.48
CA MET A 654 25.12 -6.90 -2.06
C MET A 654 26.33 -6.26 -1.35
N ARG A 655 27.26 -7.07 -0.82
CA ARG A 655 28.52 -6.60 -0.24
C ARG A 655 29.60 -6.26 -1.26
N ASP A 656 29.46 -6.65 -2.53
CA ASP A 656 30.49 -6.38 -3.53
C ASP A 656 30.62 -4.87 -3.75
N THR A 657 31.81 -4.33 -3.44
CA THR A 657 32.12 -2.89 -3.48
C THR A 657 31.95 -2.27 -4.86
N ARG A 658 31.85 -3.08 -5.93
CA ARG A 658 31.48 -2.64 -7.28
C ARG A 658 30.06 -2.07 -7.36
N MET A 659 29.16 -2.47 -6.47
CA MET A 659 27.76 -2.00 -6.41
C MET A 659 27.58 -0.72 -5.56
N LYS A 660 28.52 -0.39 -4.68
CA LYS A 660 28.44 0.80 -3.80
C LYS A 660 28.87 2.11 -4.49
N LYS A 661 29.49 2.03 -5.67
CA LYS A 661 30.00 3.19 -6.44
C LYS A 661 29.15 3.52 -7.69
N VAL A 662 28.08 2.77 -7.95
CA VAL A 662 27.08 2.99 -9.02
C VAL A 662 25.76 3.40 -8.39
#